data_AF-A0A7C5B7S7-F1
#
_entry.id   AF-A0A7C5B7S7-F1
#
_cell.length_a   1.000
_cell.length_b   1.000
_cell.length_c   1.000
_cell.angle_alpha   90.00
_cell.angle_beta   90.00
_cell.angle_gamma   90.00
#
_symmetry.space_group_name_H-M   'P 1'
#
loop_
_entity.id
_entity.type
_entity.pdbx_description
1 polymer ?
#
loop_
_entity_poly.entity_id
_entity_poly.type
_entity_poly.pdbx_seq_one_letter_code
_entity_poly.pdbx_strand_id
1 'polypeptide(L)'
;MSEKESKEERALKIGFEELRTKELEVLKQKEIIKEEQEALDKEWDRLGNERREMKIERAKIEEEKRLLLELGKTIKPREAAIIEKEEKLKKLEEELKAKEEKIRDEETRVLALEEESRRKLDSVEYREKKLESLQNELYSLRDSLSKERGEIEEEKKRLENLAKSIEMESEKISQQKAELKKMEVLQNERESRLKEEVNAFEIEKKGVKDEEKFLDERYEKLRKDEEEYLARKESLESAENALQSLRKELEEEKKRLAIEREGIEKDKIRISDYDKKLSAKEGELVEKEKRTIELARITESEQTKLRTERKNAEESIKQAEERIAVLKNLEKELSKLKEEYSSWESRLLCKEKEQLEEMSRIQREKENLENLRKLKEEVEKREEEVEKREKLVERREKELDRKEKDFKEYAERVDKVAKEQEELRKKLTTKGRELEEQEMKLGEEKAEMLKMSENLRKKESQLISLSEELNKKENELENIKKENERKELEILRQKEANETRKKELESKEEELSRLSSELARRQNDLGDLSARLRDKKLELDERELIVSNREDEVKKKGELLAHVQKELERKREKLNEDTESIRNIEAHLASIETEIRTCPYCSAVEEFMSIKEYLSSMRGSGFDLSPDLTQAELYLHQAVNALMQGSIEEATRLAGKAKAYAQEKKHEKTKRIIIYNAGRIHAIIHSAIGSSKGENSEFVKKLDANLQSAIRYAEKGEYDNAERIIKECEKEVENTKRNYDEIMSKLSKTEVMLSVLRESGKVNKKAEAMVNEAKKAIEDFDLEVADGFIRGALELLNQAQSNVIPSSQSKNQPNMVKLEVKLENENSKPESMQEIPQSAQVQYEGKKVLDSVGRRIVDMRSELSKKELSAGKRRAIENVLGLAETFNESGNKERANEFLDRAREMLDENE
;
A
#
# COMPACT_ATOMS: atom_id res chain seq x y z
N MET A 1 70.59 -147.88 56.24
CA MET A 1 71.17 -147.33 55.00
C MET A 1 70.04 -147.23 53.97
N SER A 2 69.96 -148.12 52.97
CA SER A 2 69.02 -148.13 51.83
C SER A 2 67.63 -147.47 52.01
N GLU A 3 66.89 -147.74 53.09
CA GLU A 3 65.56 -147.13 53.31
C GLU A 3 65.54 -145.63 53.66
N LYS A 4 66.66 -145.04 54.11
CA LYS A 4 66.74 -143.59 54.38
C LYS A 4 66.95 -142.80 53.09
N GLU A 5 67.94 -143.21 52.31
CA GLU A 5 68.36 -142.55 51.07
C GLU A 5 67.18 -142.42 50.09
N SER A 6 66.36 -143.47 49.94
CA SER A 6 65.16 -143.44 49.08
C SER A 6 64.02 -142.55 49.58
N LYS A 7 63.97 -142.23 50.89
CA LYS A 7 62.99 -141.29 51.46
C LYS A 7 63.45 -139.84 51.30
N GLU A 8 64.75 -139.59 51.50
CA GLU A 8 65.38 -138.27 51.30
C GLU A 8 65.37 -137.86 49.82
N GLU A 9 65.66 -138.77 48.88
CA GLU A 9 65.59 -138.49 47.44
C GLU A 9 64.16 -138.12 46.99
N ARG A 10 63.13 -138.83 47.48
CA ARG A 10 61.72 -138.50 47.18
C ARG A 10 61.29 -137.16 47.78
N ALA A 11 61.70 -136.86 49.01
CA ALA A 11 61.41 -135.58 49.66
C ALA A 11 62.06 -134.40 48.90
N LEU A 12 63.31 -134.56 48.46
CA LEU A 12 63.99 -133.58 47.61
C LEU A 12 63.27 -133.40 46.26
N LYS A 13 62.83 -134.48 45.62
CA LYS A 13 62.16 -134.41 44.32
C LYS A 13 60.82 -133.66 44.39
N ILE A 14 60.00 -133.96 45.41
CA ILE A 14 58.76 -133.22 45.70
C ILE A 14 59.08 -131.75 46.01
N GLY A 15 60.10 -131.48 46.83
CA GLY A 15 60.53 -130.12 47.14
C GLY A 15 60.98 -129.31 45.92
N PHE A 16 61.66 -129.93 44.95
CA PHE A 16 62.03 -129.30 43.69
C PHE A 16 60.83 -129.08 42.76
N GLU A 17 59.85 -129.98 42.71
CA GLU A 17 58.62 -129.79 41.92
C GLU A 17 57.69 -128.73 42.54
N GLU A 18 57.64 -128.63 43.87
CA GLU A 18 57.01 -127.52 44.59
C GLU A 18 57.73 -126.18 44.38
N LEU A 19 59.06 -126.15 44.41
CA LEU A 19 59.83 -124.94 44.12
C LEU A 19 59.60 -124.48 42.69
N ARG A 20 59.66 -125.39 41.72
CA ARG A 20 59.48 -125.08 40.30
C ARG A 20 58.06 -124.63 39.95
N THR A 21 57.04 -125.14 40.65
CA THR A 21 55.66 -124.63 40.52
C THR A 21 55.53 -123.25 41.14
N LYS A 22 56.09 -123.00 42.33
CA LYS A 22 56.12 -121.66 42.96
C LYS A 22 56.92 -120.64 42.13
N GLU A 23 58.01 -121.03 41.49
CA GLU A 23 58.75 -120.18 40.54
C GLU A 23 57.91 -119.82 39.31
N LEU A 24 57.20 -120.78 38.71
CA LEU A 24 56.27 -120.53 37.61
C LEU A 24 55.10 -119.63 38.02
N GLU A 25 54.62 -119.75 39.26
CA GLU A 25 53.55 -118.92 39.83
C GLU A 25 54.03 -117.49 40.09
N VAL A 26 55.24 -117.31 40.63
CA VAL A 26 55.91 -116.01 40.79
C VAL A 26 56.25 -115.37 39.44
N LEU A 27 56.61 -116.15 38.41
CA LEU A 27 56.83 -115.62 37.06
C LEU A 27 55.53 -115.11 36.44
N LYS A 28 54.43 -115.88 36.54
CA LYS A 28 53.10 -115.43 36.11
C LYS A 28 52.63 -114.19 36.86
N GLN A 29 52.85 -114.12 38.17
CA GLN A 29 52.54 -112.92 38.96
C GLN A 29 53.36 -111.71 38.51
N LYS A 30 54.65 -111.87 38.20
CA LYS A 30 55.49 -110.79 37.64
C LYS A 30 55.03 -110.34 36.24
N GLU A 31 54.56 -111.28 35.42
CA GLU A 31 54.04 -110.99 34.08
C GLU A 31 52.71 -110.21 34.17
N ILE A 32 51.78 -110.64 35.02
CA ILE A 32 50.54 -109.92 35.33
C ILE A 32 50.83 -108.52 35.89
N ILE A 33 51.73 -108.40 36.88
CA ILE A 33 52.10 -107.10 37.46
C ILE A 33 52.71 -106.16 36.39
N LYS A 34 53.46 -106.70 35.43
CA LYS A 34 54.01 -105.92 34.32
C LYS A 34 52.93 -105.48 33.34
N GLU A 35 51.95 -106.33 33.02
CA GLU A 35 50.79 -105.97 32.19
C GLU A 35 49.90 -104.92 32.89
N GLU A 36 49.69 -105.03 34.20
CA GLU A 36 48.98 -104.05 35.03
C GLU A 36 49.72 -102.69 35.08
N GLN A 37 51.03 -102.70 35.25
CA GLN A 37 51.86 -101.48 35.18
C GLN A 37 51.78 -100.84 33.79
N GLU A 38 51.93 -101.63 32.73
CA GLU A 38 51.81 -101.16 31.35
C GLU A 38 50.39 -100.69 30.97
N ALA A 39 49.35 -101.14 31.68
CA ALA A 39 47.99 -100.62 31.53
C ALA A 39 47.81 -99.30 32.28
N LEU A 40 48.31 -99.21 33.53
CA LEU A 40 48.29 -98.01 34.35
C LEU A 40 49.07 -96.85 33.70
N ASP A 41 50.25 -97.11 33.13
CA ASP A 41 51.04 -96.06 32.44
C ASP A 41 50.27 -95.50 31.22
N LYS A 42 49.61 -96.37 30.44
CA LYS A 42 48.77 -95.96 29.30
C LYS A 42 47.54 -95.16 29.76
N GLU A 43 46.96 -95.50 30.92
CA GLU A 43 45.86 -94.73 31.51
C GLU A 43 46.34 -93.37 32.07
N TRP A 44 47.53 -93.30 32.69
CA TRP A 44 48.16 -92.05 33.11
C TRP A 44 48.48 -91.12 31.94
N ASP A 45 49.02 -91.64 30.83
CA ASP A 45 49.25 -90.86 29.62
C ASP A 45 47.94 -90.33 29.02
N ARG A 46 46.90 -91.18 28.97
CA ARG A 46 45.56 -90.77 28.54
C ARG A 46 44.99 -89.66 29.42
N LEU A 47 44.99 -89.83 30.74
CA LEU A 47 44.55 -88.80 31.70
C LEU A 47 45.42 -87.53 31.63
N GLY A 48 46.70 -87.67 31.29
CA GLY A 48 47.62 -86.56 31.01
C GLY A 48 47.27 -85.79 29.74
N ASN A 49 46.82 -86.49 28.69
CA ASN A 49 46.30 -85.90 27.44
C ASN A 49 44.95 -85.20 27.69
N GLU A 50 43.97 -85.87 28.28
CA GLU A 50 42.66 -85.30 28.64
C GLU A 50 42.80 -84.06 29.55
N ARG A 51 43.75 -84.07 30.49
CA ARG A 51 44.08 -82.91 31.33
C ARG A 51 44.74 -81.76 30.55
N ARG A 52 45.47 -82.03 29.47
CA ARG A 52 46.01 -80.99 28.57
C ARG A 52 44.92 -80.41 27.68
N GLU A 53 44.03 -81.22 27.13
CA GLU A 53 42.86 -80.77 26.36
C GLU A 53 41.91 -79.93 27.21
N MET A 54 41.56 -80.38 28.43
CA MET A 54 40.75 -79.58 29.35
C MET A 54 41.40 -78.25 29.75
N LYS A 55 42.74 -78.12 29.72
CA LYS A 55 43.41 -76.82 29.92
C LYS A 55 43.25 -75.92 28.70
N ILE A 56 43.34 -76.47 27.49
CA ILE A 56 43.15 -75.74 26.23
C ILE A 56 41.71 -75.24 26.12
N GLU A 57 40.71 -76.09 26.39
CA GLU A 57 39.29 -75.68 26.36
C GLU A 57 38.96 -74.66 27.46
N ARG A 58 39.52 -74.79 28.67
CA ARG A 58 39.38 -73.73 29.68
C ARG A 58 39.96 -72.40 29.22
N ALA A 59 41.15 -72.40 28.59
CA ALA A 59 41.76 -71.18 28.06
C ALA A 59 40.91 -70.53 26.94
N LYS A 60 40.33 -71.33 26.04
CA LYS A 60 39.36 -70.84 25.03
C LYS A 60 38.14 -70.20 25.70
N ILE A 61 37.53 -70.89 26.67
CA ILE A 61 36.36 -70.39 27.42
C ILE A 61 36.69 -69.11 28.22
N GLU A 62 37.91 -68.98 28.75
CA GLU A 62 38.37 -67.75 29.42
C GLU A 62 38.48 -66.58 28.43
N GLU A 63 39.02 -66.81 27.23
CA GLU A 63 39.16 -65.77 26.20
C GLU A 63 37.80 -65.44 25.53
N GLU A 64 36.90 -66.41 25.34
CA GLU A 64 35.51 -66.14 24.92
C GLU A 64 34.76 -65.27 25.94
N LYS A 65 34.89 -65.54 27.25
CA LYS A 65 34.34 -64.67 28.30
C LYS A 65 34.94 -63.26 28.25
N ARG A 66 36.25 -63.14 27.96
CA ARG A 66 36.92 -61.84 27.82
C ARG A 66 36.39 -61.07 26.61
N LEU A 67 36.26 -61.72 25.45
CA LEU A 67 35.69 -61.14 24.23
C LEU A 67 34.23 -60.72 24.45
N LEU A 68 33.43 -61.52 25.15
CA LEU A 68 32.06 -61.16 25.56
C LEU A 68 32.03 -59.97 26.54
N LEU A 69 33.00 -59.87 27.46
CA LEU A 69 33.13 -58.73 28.36
C LEU A 69 33.52 -57.44 27.60
N GLU A 70 34.41 -57.53 26.62
CA GLU A 70 34.81 -56.40 25.77
C GLU A 70 33.69 -55.99 24.80
N LEU A 71 32.96 -56.93 24.21
CA LEU A 71 31.71 -56.66 23.50
C LEU A 71 30.70 -55.94 24.41
N GLY A 72 30.50 -56.42 25.64
CA GLY A 72 29.65 -55.77 26.64
C GLY A 72 30.06 -54.32 26.97
N LYS A 73 31.37 -54.00 26.96
CA LYS A 73 31.87 -52.62 27.08
C LYS A 73 31.54 -51.75 25.86
N THR A 74 31.41 -52.32 24.66
CA THR A 74 31.02 -51.59 23.43
C THR A 74 29.51 -51.50 23.21
N ILE A 75 28.74 -52.45 23.77
CA ILE A 75 27.28 -52.49 23.66
C ILE A 75 26.64 -51.42 24.55
N LYS A 76 27.02 -51.29 25.83
CA LYS A 76 26.41 -50.30 26.74
C LYS A 76 26.46 -48.85 26.27
N PRO A 77 27.57 -48.33 25.69
CA PRO A 77 27.59 -47.00 25.09
C PRO A 77 26.70 -46.88 23.84
N ARG A 78 26.52 -47.96 23.07
CA ARG A 78 25.59 -47.99 21.93
C ARG A 78 24.13 -47.99 22.38
N GLU A 79 23.79 -48.74 23.42
CA GLU A 79 22.47 -48.72 24.05
C GLU A 79 22.14 -47.31 24.57
N ALA A 80 23.06 -46.67 25.30
CA ALA A 80 22.89 -45.29 25.76
C ALA A 80 22.72 -44.30 24.59
N ALA A 81 23.50 -44.43 23.52
CA ALA A 81 23.39 -43.60 22.32
C ALA A 81 22.16 -43.91 21.45
N ILE A 82 21.49 -45.05 21.64
CA ILE A 82 20.19 -45.36 21.05
C ILE A 82 19.09 -44.68 21.87
N ILE A 83 19.10 -44.82 23.21
CA ILE A 83 18.16 -44.15 24.11
C ILE A 83 18.20 -42.62 23.92
N GLU A 84 19.40 -42.02 23.83
CA GLU A 84 19.56 -40.58 23.57
C GLU A 84 18.96 -40.17 22.20
N LYS A 85 19.02 -41.05 21.19
CA LYS A 85 18.38 -40.82 19.89
C LYS A 85 16.87 -40.98 19.94
N GLU A 86 16.34 -41.93 20.71
CA GLU A 86 14.90 -42.12 20.92
C GLU A 86 14.28 -40.94 21.68
N GLU A 87 14.98 -40.37 22.68
CA GLU A 87 14.55 -39.14 23.34
C GLU A 87 14.56 -37.93 22.41
N LYS A 88 15.59 -37.81 21.54
CA LYS A 88 15.65 -36.78 20.51
C LYS A 88 14.55 -36.96 19.46
N LEU A 89 14.24 -38.19 19.07
CA LEU A 89 13.15 -38.51 18.15
C LEU A 89 11.79 -38.10 18.74
N LYS A 90 11.50 -38.45 20.00
CA LYS A 90 10.27 -38.03 20.69
C LYS A 90 10.09 -36.51 20.73
N LYS A 91 11.15 -35.76 21.05
CA LYS A 91 11.11 -34.29 21.04
C LYS A 91 10.82 -33.74 19.64
N LEU A 92 11.38 -34.33 18.59
CA LEU A 92 11.08 -33.97 17.21
C LEU A 92 9.64 -34.33 16.81
N GLU A 93 9.10 -35.46 17.27
CA GLU A 93 7.69 -35.83 17.07
C GLU A 93 6.71 -34.90 17.81
N GLU A 94 7.05 -34.46 19.02
CA GLU A 94 6.29 -33.47 19.79
C GLU A 94 6.33 -32.09 19.12
N GLU A 95 7.51 -31.64 18.67
CA GLU A 95 7.64 -30.44 17.85
C GLU A 95 6.90 -30.52 16.51
N LEU A 96 6.87 -31.70 15.86
CA LEU A 96 6.14 -31.91 14.61
C LEU A 96 4.64 -31.76 14.85
N LYS A 97 4.09 -32.45 15.87
CA LYS A 97 2.67 -32.35 16.26
C LYS A 97 2.27 -30.91 16.60
N ALA A 98 3.11 -30.18 17.33
CA ALA A 98 2.88 -28.78 17.64
C ALA A 98 2.96 -27.83 16.42
N LYS A 99 3.63 -28.25 15.33
CA LYS A 99 3.61 -27.56 14.03
C LYS A 99 2.38 -27.94 13.21
N GLU A 100 1.98 -29.22 13.19
CA GLU A 100 0.74 -29.71 12.56
C GLU A 100 -0.53 -29.14 13.22
N GLU A 101 -0.52 -28.92 14.53
CA GLU A 101 -1.61 -28.26 15.26
C GLU A 101 -1.74 -26.78 14.83
N LYS A 102 -0.63 -26.03 14.82
CA LYS A 102 -0.61 -24.65 14.30
C LYS A 102 -1.00 -24.54 12.83
N ILE A 103 -0.61 -25.51 11.99
CA ILE A 103 -1.04 -25.55 10.58
C ILE A 103 -2.56 -25.68 10.49
N ARG A 104 -3.20 -26.51 11.32
CA ARG A 104 -4.67 -26.64 11.38
C ARG A 104 -5.37 -25.40 11.93
N ASP A 105 -4.77 -24.71 12.90
CA ASP A 105 -5.26 -23.40 13.37
C ASP A 105 -5.19 -22.35 12.25
N GLU A 106 -4.09 -22.32 11.48
CA GLU A 106 -3.94 -21.38 10.36
C GLU A 106 -4.85 -21.75 9.17
N GLU A 107 -5.02 -23.05 8.86
CA GLU A 107 -5.96 -23.56 7.84
C GLU A 107 -7.42 -23.20 8.18
N THR A 108 -7.86 -23.39 9.43
CA THR A 108 -9.20 -22.99 9.86
C THR A 108 -9.38 -21.47 9.85
N ARG A 109 -8.31 -20.71 10.11
CA ARG A 109 -8.31 -19.24 9.97
C ARG A 109 -8.37 -18.79 8.51
N VAL A 110 -7.73 -19.50 7.59
CA VAL A 110 -7.84 -19.27 6.13
C VAL A 110 -9.27 -19.58 5.67
N LEU A 111 -9.85 -20.72 6.04
CA LEU A 111 -11.24 -21.07 5.69
C LEU A 111 -12.26 -20.02 6.20
N ALA A 112 -12.04 -19.46 7.40
CA ALA A 112 -12.87 -18.37 7.92
C ALA A 112 -12.74 -17.08 7.09
N LEU A 113 -11.52 -16.75 6.62
CA LEU A 113 -11.26 -15.60 5.73
C LEU A 113 -11.80 -15.83 4.32
N GLU A 114 -11.80 -17.06 3.82
CA GLU A 114 -12.44 -17.44 2.55
C GLU A 114 -13.97 -17.33 2.64
N GLU A 115 -14.59 -17.79 3.72
CA GLU A 115 -16.02 -17.55 3.96
C GLU A 115 -16.35 -16.06 4.08
N GLU A 116 -15.54 -15.27 4.80
CA GLU A 116 -15.76 -13.83 4.90
C GLU A 116 -15.63 -13.14 3.54
N SER A 117 -14.64 -13.56 2.73
CA SER A 117 -14.43 -13.07 1.36
C SER A 117 -15.59 -13.47 0.43
N ARG A 118 -16.13 -14.68 0.58
CA ARG A 118 -17.30 -15.16 -0.17
C ARG A 118 -18.56 -14.36 0.20
N ARG A 119 -18.82 -14.14 1.50
CA ARG A 119 -19.93 -13.27 1.97
C ARG A 119 -19.79 -11.83 1.47
N LYS A 120 -18.56 -11.31 1.34
CA LYS A 120 -18.28 -10.01 0.71
C LYS A 120 -18.58 -10.05 -0.79
N LEU A 121 -18.22 -11.13 -1.49
CA LEU A 121 -18.53 -11.33 -2.91
C LEU A 121 -20.06 -11.38 -3.16
N ASP A 122 -20.80 -12.18 -2.38
CA ASP A 122 -22.26 -12.26 -2.43
C ASP A 122 -22.91 -10.88 -2.19
N SER A 123 -22.33 -10.07 -1.30
CA SER A 123 -22.77 -8.69 -1.02
C SER A 123 -22.46 -7.72 -2.17
N VAL A 124 -21.37 -7.94 -2.92
CA VAL A 124 -21.07 -7.19 -4.15
C VAL A 124 -22.02 -7.60 -5.26
N GLU A 125 -22.24 -8.89 -5.51
CA GLU A 125 -23.16 -9.38 -6.55
C GLU A 125 -24.60 -8.89 -6.31
N TYR A 126 -25.04 -8.82 -5.05
CA TYR A 126 -26.33 -8.20 -4.69
C TYR A 126 -26.38 -6.69 -4.99
N ARG A 127 -25.27 -5.96 -4.78
CA ARG A 127 -25.17 -4.52 -5.12
C ARG A 127 -25.11 -4.30 -6.63
N GLU A 128 -24.45 -5.18 -7.38
CA GLU A 128 -24.39 -5.13 -8.84
C GLU A 128 -25.77 -5.35 -9.45
N LYS A 129 -26.49 -6.40 -9.04
CA LYS A 129 -27.89 -6.65 -9.47
C LYS A 129 -28.83 -5.49 -9.11
N LYS A 130 -28.59 -4.80 -7.99
CA LYS A 130 -29.35 -3.60 -7.60
C LYS A 130 -28.94 -2.35 -8.38
N LEU A 131 -27.68 -2.20 -8.76
CA LEU A 131 -27.22 -1.16 -9.68
C LEU A 131 -27.78 -1.38 -11.09
N GLU A 132 -27.87 -2.63 -11.55
CA GLU A 132 -28.47 -3.01 -12.82
C GLU A 132 -29.99 -2.73 -12.83
N SER A 133 -30.72 -3.01 -11.74
CA SER A 133 -32.13 -2.61 -11.65
C SER A 133 -32.30 -1.08 -11.66
N LEU A 134 -31.46 -0.35 -10.91
CA LEU A 134 -31.47 1.11 -10.89
C LEU A 134 -31.06 1.73 -12.24
N GLN A 135 -30.17 1.10 -13.00
CA GLN A 135 -29.85 1.52 -14.37
C GLN A 135 -31.04 1.32 -15.30
N ASN A 136 -31.74 0.20 -15.22
CA ASN A 136 -32.94 -0.05 -16.03
C ASN A 136 -34.08 0.91 -15.67
N GLU A 137 -34.29 1.22 -14.39
CA GLU A 137 -35.19 2.28 -13.93
C GLU A 137 -34.77 3.64 -14.52
N LEU A 138 -33.49 4.02 -14.42
CA LEU A 138 -32.96 5.25 -15.01
C LEU A 138 -33.12 5.32 -16.54
N TYR A 139 -32.99 4.21 -17.28
CA TYR A 139 -33.26 4.18 -18.72
C TYR A 139 -34.75 4.43 -19.02
N SER A 140 -35.67 3.78 -18.31
CA SER A 140 -37.11 4.01 -18.48
C SER A 140 -37.56 5.42 -18.08
N LEU A 141 -36.97 6.00 -17.03
CA LEU A 141 -37.16 7.39 -16.64
C LEU A 141 -36.61 8.35 -17.71
N ARG A 142 -35.46 8.04 -18.30
CA ARG A 142 -34.84 8.83 -19.38
C ARG A 142 -35.70 8.85 -20.64
N ASP A 143 -36.27 7.71 -21.03
CA ASP A 143 -37.18 7.63 -22.19
C ASP A 143 -38.52 8.33 -21.90
N SER A 144 -39.00 8.29 -20.66
CA SER A 144 -40.19 9.04 -20.22
C SER A 144 -39.94 10.55 -20.27
N LEU A 145 -38.85 11.03 -19.68
CA LEU A 145 -38.41 12.44 -19.75
C LEU A 145 -38.11 12.90 -21.19
N SER A 146 -37.71 11.99 -22.08
CA SER A 146 -37.52 12.27 -23.51
C SER A 146 -38.86 12.52 -24.22
N LYS A 147 -39.91 11.74 -23.89
CA LYS A 147 -41.29 11.97 -24.36
C LYS A 147 -41.87 13.27 -23.80
N GLU A 148 -41.78 13.48 -22.48
CA GLU A 148 -42.24 14.71 -21.84
C GLU A 148 -41.55 15.96 -22.43
N ARG A 149 -40.24 15.89 -22.73
CA ARG A 149 -39.55 16.96 -23.47
C ARG A 149 -40.08 17.17 -24.89
N GLY A 150 -40.48 16.11 -25.59
CA GLY A 150 -41.11 16.20 -26.91
C GLY A 150 -42.46 16.92 -26.84
N GLU A 151 -43.30 16.51 -25.88
CA GLU A 151 -44.62 17.11 -25.61
C GLU A 151 -44.49 18.58 -25.18
N ILE A 152 -43.57 18.91 -24.27
CA ILE A 152 -43.26 20.29 -23.86
C ILE A 152 -42.75 21.14 -25.03
N GLU A 153 -41.93 20.61 -25.93
CA GLU A 153 -41.43 21.35 -27.10
C GLU A 153 -42.49 21.49 -28.20
N GLU A 154 -43.50 20.61 -28.27
CA GLU A 154 -44.72 20.85 -29.05
C GLU A 154 -45.62 21.91 -28.41
N GLU A 155 -45.88 21.83 -27.10
CA GLU A 155 -46.72 22.78 -26.39
C GLU A 155 -46.11 24.19 -26.41
N LYS A 156 -44.79 24.29 -26.28
CA LYS A 156 -44.02 25.53 -26.50
C LYS A 156 -44.22 26.09 -27.91
N LYS A 157 -44.26 25.27 -28.97
CA LYS A 157 -44.59 25.73 -30.34
C LYS A 157 -46.04 26.18 -30.47
N ARG A 158 -46.99 25.52 -29.78
CA ARG A 158 -48.40 25.95 -29.70
C ARG A 158 -48.51 27.31 -29.01
N LEU A 159 -47.83 27.50 -27.88
CA LEU A 159 -47.74 28.76 -27.13
C LEU A 159 -47.05 29.87 -27.94
N GLU A 160 -45.99 29.57 -28.68
CA GLU A 160 -45.29 30.55 -29.53
C GLU A 160 -46.14 30.98 -30.74
N ASN A 161 -46.98 30.09 -31.28
CA ASN A 161 -47.97 30.43 -32.31
C ASN A 161 -49.17 31.21 -31.73
N LEU A 162 -49.62 30.87 -30.53
CA LEU A 162 -50.61 31.65 -29.78
C LEU A 162 -50.10 33.06 -29.47
N ALA A 163 -48.83 33.19 -29.05
CA ALA A 163 -48.19 34.48 -28.81
C ALA A 163 -48.20 35.36 -30.06
N LYS A 164 -47.79 34.83 -31.23
CA LYS A 164 -47.86 35.54 -32.52
C LYS A 164 -49.30 35.92 -32.90
N SER A 165 -50.29 35.08 -32.57
CA SER A 165 -51.70 35.40 -32.79
C SER A 165 -52.20 36.51 -31.85
N ILE A 166 -51.79 36.52 -30.59
CA ILE A 166 -52.10 37.56 -29.61
C ILE A 166 -51.39 38.88 -29.98
N GLU A 167 -50.18 38.81 -30.51
CA GLU A 167 -49.42 39.96 -31.00
C GLU A 167 -50.15 40.63 -32.18
N MET A 168 -50.58 39.85 -33.19
CA MET A 168 -51.44 40.36 -34.28
C MET A 168 -52.79 40.92 -33.80
N GLU A 169 -53.45 40.29 -32.82
CA GLU A 169 -54.67 40.86 -32.20
C GLU A 169 -54.36 42.17 -31.45
N SER A 170 -53.21 42.27 -30.78
CA SER A 170 -52.78 43.49 -30.08
C SER A 170 -52.48 44.63 -31.05
N GLU A 171 -51.95 44.34 -32.24
CA GLU A 171 -51.78 45.32 -33.32
C GLU A 171 -53.13 45.79 -33.86
N LYS A 172 -54.11 44.89 -34.09
CA LYS A 172 -55.48 45.27 -34.47
C LYS A 172 -56.12 46.17 -33.40
N ILE A 173 -55.99 45.82 -32.12
CA ILE A 173 -56.50 46.61 -31.00
C ILE A 173 -55.77 47.97 -30.90
N SER A 174 -54.48 48.03 -31.24
CA SER A 174 -53.71 49.28 -31.34
C SER A 174 -54.21 50.18 -32.48
N GLN A 175 -54.46 49.60 -33.66
CA GLN A 175 -55.06 50.29 -34.82
C GLN A 175 -56.48 50.79 -34.50
N GLN A 176 -57.33 49.94 -33.92
CA GLN A 176 -58.67 50.32 -33.46
C GLN A 176 -58.64 51.42 -32.39
N LYS A 177 -57.68 51.40 -31.46
CA LYS A 177 -57.47 52.50 -30.50
C LYS A 177 -57.03 53.78 -31.20
N ALA A 178 -56.20 53.72 -32.25
CA ALA A 178 -55.81 54.88 -33.03
C ALA A 178 -57.00 55.44 -33.86
N GLU A 179 -57.89 54.59 -34.36
CA GLU A 179 -59.13 55.01 -35.03
C GLU A 179 -60.16 55.58 -34.06
N LEU A 180 -60.37 54.96 -32.90
CA LEU A 180 -61.18 55.51 -31.81
C LEU A 180 -60.65 56.89 -31.39
N LYS A 181 -59.33 57.08 -31.32
CA LYS A 181 -58.73 58.38 -30.97
C LYS A 181 -58.90 59.43 -32.06
N LYS A 182 -59.00 59.05 -33.35
CA LYS A 182 -59.41 59.95 -34.44
C LYS A 182 -60.89 60.31 -34.33
N MET A 183 -61.75 59.34 -34.01
CA MET A 183 -63.19 59.56 -33.79
C MET A 183 -63.44 60.45 -32.57
N GLU A 184 -62.65 60.29 -31.50
CA GLU A 184 -62.65 61.13 -30.30
C GLU A 184 -62.24 62.57 -30.63
N VAL A 185 -61.22 62.80 -31.46
CA VAL A 185 -60.87 64.14 -31.96
C VAL A 185 -62.00 64.74 -32.79
N LEU A 186 -62.57 64.00 -33.75
CA LEU A 186 -63.71 64.46 -34.55
C LEU A 186 -64.97 64.73 -33.71
N GLN A 187 -65.18 63.98 -32.63
CA GLN A 187 -66.25 64.25 -31.67
C GLN A 187 -65.98 65.52 -30.86
N ASN A 188 -64.75 65.73 -30.39
CA ASN A 188 -64.38 66.97 -29.69
C ASN A 188 -64.48 68.21 -30.60
N GLU A 189 -64.14 68.09 -31.88
CA GLU A 189 -64.38 69.15 -32.88
C GLU A 189 -65.89 69.41 -33.08
N ARG A 190 -66.70 68.35 -33.15
CA ARG A 190 -68.16 68.47 -33.28
C ARG A 190 -68.81 69.08 -32.03
N GLU A 191 -68.36 68.71 -30.84
CA GLU A 191 -68.80 69.31 -29.56
C GLU A 191 -68.33 70.75 -29.41
N SER A 192 -67.19 71.13 -30.01
CA SER A 192 -66.73 72.52 -30.07
C SER A 192 -67.62 73.36 -31.00
N ARG A 193 -67.94 72.86 -32.20
CA ARG A 193 -68.90 73.53 -33.10
C ARG A 193 -70.30 73.63 -32.49
N LEU A 194 -70.77 72.58 -31.80
CA LEU A 194 -72.04 72.63 -31.07
C LEU A 194 -72.01 73.65 -29.92
N LYS A 195 -70.87 73.89 -29.27
CA LYS A 195 -70.72 74.99 -28.28
C LYS A 195 -70.73 76.36 -28.95
N GLU A 196 -70.16 76.50 -30.15
CA GLU A 196 -70.24 77.74 -30.94
C GLU A 196 -71.68 78.03 -31.41
N GLU A 197 -72.39 77.02 -31.92
CA GLU A 197 -73.82 77.10 -32.29
C GLU A 197 -74.72 77.39 -31.08
N VAL A 198 -74.48 76.73 -29.93
CA VAL A 198 -75.22 77.02 -28.68
C VAL A 198 -74.92 78.42 -28.16
N ASN A 199 -73.68 78.91 -28.23
CA ASN A 199 -73.35 80.29 -27.87
C ASN A 199 -74.01 81.31 -28.80
N ALA A 200 -74.13 81.03 -30.11
CA ALA A 200 -74.88 81.86 -31.04
C ALA A 200 -76.38 81.88 -30.67
N PHE A 201 -76.98 80.72 -30.39
CA PHE A 201 -78.35 80.62 -29.88
C PHE A 201 -78.55 81.33 -28.52
N GLU A 202 -77.57 81.34 -27.62
CA GLU A 202 -77.65 82.09 -26.35
C GLU A 202 -77.54 83.61 -26.54
N ILE A 203 -76.93 84.08 -27.64
CA ILE A 203 -76.93 85.50 -28.02
C ILE A 203 -78.28 85.90 -28.61
N GLU A 204 -78.85 85.11 -29.54
CA GLU A 204 -80.22 85.34 -30.03
C GLU A 204 -81.26 85.28 -28.89
N LYS A 205 -81.12 84.31 -27.99
CA LYS A 205 -81.99 84.13 -26.80
C LYS A 205 -81.81 85.23 -25.73
N LYS A 206 -80.78 86.07 -25.83
CA LYS A 206 -80.69 87.34 -25.09
C LYS A 206 -81.42 88.45 -25.82
N GLY A 207 -81.23 88.59 -27.14
CA GLY A 207 -82.00 89.53 -27.97
C GLY A 207 -83.51 89.38 -27.79
N VAL A 208 -84.03 88.15 -27.95
CA VAL A 208 -85.46 87.84 -27.74
C VAL A 208 -85.93 88.19 -26.32
N LYS A 209 -85.08 88.05 -25.30
CA LYS A 209 -85.43 88.37 -23.90
C LYS A 209 -85.43 89.86 -23.57
N ASP A 210 -84.66 90.66 -24.29
CA ASP A 210 -84.71 92.11 -24.16
C ASP A 210 -85.85 92.70 -25.02
N GLU A 211 -86.27 92.03 -26.11
CA GLU A 211 -87.55 92.29 -26.77
C GLU A 211 -88.77 91.87 -25.91
N GLU A 212 -88.69 90.74 -25.19
CA GLU A 212 -89.73 90.26 -24.27
C GLU A 212 -90.00 91.30 -23.16
N LYS A 213 -88.96 91.89 -22.56
CA LYS A 213 -89.10 93.03 -21.63
C LYS A 213 -89.68 94.28 -22.28
N PHE A 214 -89.28 94.62 -23.50
CA PHE A 214 -89.81 95.78 -24.23
C PHE A 214 -91.29 95.61 -24.57
N LEU A 215 -91.75 94.35 -24.72
CA LEU A 215 -93.16 94.01 -24.82
C LEU A 215 -93.86 94.10 -23.46
N ASP A 216 -93.29 93.58 -22.37
CA ASP A 216 -93.89 93.69 -21.02
C ASP A 216 -94.09 95.15 -20.57
N GLU A 217 -93.09 96.02 -20.75
CA GLU A 217 -93.21 97.47 -20.47
C GLU A 217 -94.28 98.14 -21.34
N ARG A 218 -94.51 97.62 -22.55
CA ARG A 218 -95.56 98.09 -23.46
C ARG A 218 -96.94 97.54 -23.10
N TYR A 219 -97.03 96.32 -22.57
CA TYR A 219 -98.27 95.72 -22.08
C TYR A 219 -98.76 96.37 -20.79
N GLU A 220 -97.88 96.68 -19.82
CA GLU A 220 -98.26 97.45 -18.63
C GLU A 220 -98.68 98.90 -18.96
N LYS A 221 -98.20 99.46 -20.08
CA LYS A 221 -98.69 100.74 -20.59
C LYS A 221 -100.07 100.61 -21.24
N LEU A 222 -100.25 99.65 -22.16
CA LEU A 222 -101.55 99.34 -22.77
C LEU A 222 -102.63 99.01 -21.73
N ARG A 223 -102.26 98.30 -20.67
CA ARG A 223 -103.14 97.99 -19.54
C ARG A 223 -103.67 99.25 -18.84
N LYS A 224 -102.83 100.27 -18.65
CA LYS A 224 -103.26 101.55 -18.05
C LYS A 224 -104.11 102.36 -19.01
N ASP A 225 -103.78 102.34 -20.30
CA ASP A 225 -104.62 102.92 -21.35
C ASP A 225 -105.99 102.20 -21.43
N GLU A 226 -106.05 100.90 -21.15
CA GLU A 226 -107.27 100.07 -21.11
C GLU A 226 -108.07 100.26 -19.80
N GLU A 227 -107.41 100.44 -18.65
CA GLU A 227 -108.05 100.83 -17.38
C GLU A 227 -108.64 102.27 -17.49
N GLU A 228 -107.96 103.21 -18.16
CA GLU A 228 -108.56 104.52 -18.51
C GLU A 228 -109.72 104.37 -19.51
N TYR A 229 -109.61 103.49 -20.51
CA TYR A 229 -110.69 103.23 -21.47
C TYR A 229 -111.93 102.64 -20.79
N LEU A 230 -111.77 101.74 -19.83
CA LEU A 230 -112.86 101.16 -19.04
C LEU A 230 -113.53 102.22 -18.14
N ALA A 231 -112.77 103.03 -17.41
CA ALA A 231 -113.32 104.15 -16.63
C ALA A 231 -114.09 105.15 -17.53
N ARG A 232 -113.57 105.40 -18.75
CA ARG A 232 -114.21 106.25 -19.75
C ARG A 232 -115.46 105.60 -20.35
N LYS A 233 -115.51 104.27 -20.46
CA LYS A 233 -116.68 103.50 -20.88
C LYS A 233 -117.78 103.53 -19.80
N GLU A 234 -117.45 103.34 -18.52
CA GLU A 234 -118.41 103.47 -17.42
C GLU A 234 -119.00 104.90 -17.34
N SER A 235 -118.18 105.92 -17.59
CA SER A 235 -118.65 107.31 -17.72
C SER A 235 -119.58 107.51 -18.93
N LEU A 236 -119.42 106.73 -20.01
CA LEU A 236 -120.24 106.80 -21.22
C LEU A 236 -121.55 106.02 -21.04
N GLU A 237 -121.53 104.88 -20.35
CA GLU A 237 -122.70 104.09 -19.95
C GLU A 237 -123.56 104.86 -18.93
N SER A 238 -122.93 105.66 -18.05
CA SER A 238 -123.63 106.65 -17.21
C SER A 238 -124.34 107.73 -18.06
N ALA A 239 -123.69 108.22 -19.11
CA ALA A 239 -124.29 109.20 -20.04
C ALA A 239 -125.42 108.61 -20.90
N GLU A 240 -125.33 107.34 -21.31
CA GLU A 240 -126.43 106.65 -22.02
C GLU A 240 -127.66 106.45 -21.13
N ASN A 241 -127.47 106.17 -19.83
CA ASN A 241 -128.57 106.14 -18.87
C ASN A 241 -129.24 107.52 -18.70
N ALA A 242 -128.47 108.62 -18.72
CA ALA A 242 -129.02 109.98 -18.73
C ALA A 242 -129.74 110.32 -20.07
N LEU A 243 -129.27 109.79 -21.19
CA LEU A 243 -129.98 109.93 -22.48
C LEU A 243 -131.29 109.11 -22.52
N GLN A 244 -131.40 108.02 -21.75
CA GLN A 244 -132.67 107.30 -21.58
C GLN A 244 -133.68 108.04 -20.70
N SER A 245 -133.27 108.85 -19.71
CA SER A 245 -134.22 109.71 -18.98
C SER A 245 -134.71 110.87 -19.86
N LEU A 246 -133.81 111.53 -20.60
CA LEU A 246 -134.18 112.58 -21.57
C LEU A 246 -135.14 112.07 -22.66
N ARG A 247 -135.02 110.80 -23.07
CA ARG A 247 -135.97 110.16 -24.01
C ARG A 247 -137.35 109.88 -23.40
N LYS A 248 -137.51 109.83 -22.08
CA LYS A 248 -138.85 109.81 -21.44
C LYS A 248 -139.45 111.21 -21.41
N GLU A 249 -138.67 112.21 -21.03
CA GLU A 249 -139.12 113.60 -20.91
C GLU A 249 -139.60 114.17 -22.25
N LEU A 250 -138.89 113.92 -23.35
CA LEU A 250 -139.27 114.36 -24.70
C LEU A 250 -140.62 113.78 -25.18
N GLU A 251 -140.94 112.53 -24.81
CA GLU A 251 -142.19 111.88 -25.21
C GLU A 251 -143.37 112.21 -24.28
N GLU A 252 -143.10 112.83 -23.12
CA GLU A 252 -144.09 113.48 -22.27
C GLU A 252 -144.33 114.93 -22.70
N GLU A 253 -143.33 115.63 -23.24
CA GLU A 253 -143.46 116.98 -23.80
C GLU A 253 -144.36 117.00 -25.06
N LYS A 254 -144.19 116.01 -25.96
CA LYS A 254 -145.12 115.80 -27.10
C LYS A 254 -146.58 115.62 -26.70
N LYS A 255 -146.86 115.09 -25.49
CA LYS A 255 -148.23 114.93 -24.97
C LYS A 255 -148.81 116.23 -24.42
N ARG A 256 -147.98 117.22 -24.08
CA ARG A 256 -148.45 118.54 -23.61
C ARG A 256 -148.92 119.41 -24.77
N LEU A 257 -148.14 119.48 -25.85
CA LEU A 257 -148.44 120.33 -27.02
C LEU A 257 -149.73 119.94 -27.78
N ALA A 258 -150.23 118.71 -27.62
CA ALA A 258 -151.47 118.25 -28.22
C ALA A 258 -152.75 118.61 -27.41
N ILE A 259 -152.62 118.94 -26.11
CA ILE A 259 -153.74 119.31 -25.24
C ILE A 259 -154.02 120.82 -25.31
N GLU A 260 -153.01 121.62 -25.63
CA GLU A 260 -153.09 123.08 -25.66
C GLU A 260 -153.76 123.64 -26.92
N ARG A 261 -153.92 122.84 -27.98
CA ARG A 261 -154.69 123.23 -29.17
C ARG A 261 -156.14 122.77 -29.15
N GLU A 262 -156.95 123.71 -28.67
CA GLU A 262 -158.21 124.08 -29.33
C GLU A 262 -159.31 122.99 -29.31
N GLY A 263 -160.16 122.89 -28.29
CA GLY A 263 -160.37 123.84 -27.19
C GLY A 263 -161.18 125.09 -27.58
N ILE A 264 -161.09 125.54 -28.85
CA ILE A 264 -161.66 126.80 -29.37
C ILE A 264 -162.82 126.54 -30.34
N GLU A 265 -162.88 125.40 -31.02
CA GLU A 265 -164.05 125.03 -31.86
C GLU A 265 -165.30 124.65 -31.03
N LYS A 266 -165.24 124.75 -29.68
CA LYS A 266 -166.42 124.67 -28.81
C LYS A 266 -167.42 125.81 -29.05
N ASP A 267 -166.97 126.94 -29.59
CA ASP A 267 -167.77 128.16 -29.72
C ASP A 267 -168.28 128.44 -31.14
N LYS A 268 -168.32 127.41 -32.00
CA LYS A 268 -169.12 127.39 -33.24
C LYS A 268 -170.21 126.31 -33.20
N ILE A 269 -171.17 126.51 -32.29
CA ILE A 269 -172.50 127.06 -32.63
C ILE A 269 -173.46 125.94 -33.10
N ARG A 270 -174.50 125.54 -32.35
CA ARG A 270 -175.51 126.33 -31.60
C ARG A 270 -176.47 127.13 -32.49
N ILE A 271 -176.52 126.80 -33.78
CA ILE A 271 -177.56 127.19 -34.76
C ILE A 271 -177.93 125.92 -35.54
N SER A 272 -179.23 125.63 -35.65
CA SER A 272 -179.81 124.43 -36.28
C SER A 272 -179.40 123.10 -35.60
N ASP A 273 -179.95 122.72 -34.45
CA ASP A 273 -181.18 123.16 -33.77
C ASP A 273 -182.51 122.89 -34.54
N TYR A 274 -182.43 122.02 -35.55
CA TYR A 274 -183.53 121.26 -36.15
C TYR A 274 -183.00 119.87 -36.52
N ASP A 275 -183.66 118.74 -36.24
CA ASP A 275 -184.81 118.53 -35.37
C ASP A 275 -184.64 117.14 -34.69
N LYS A 276 -184.84 117.03 -33.38
CA LYS A 276 -186.05 116.44 -32.78
C LYS A 276 -186.64 115.26 -33.57
N LYS A 277 -186.61 114.07 -32.93
CA LYS A 277 -187.38 112.81 -33.15
C LYS A 277 -186.57 111.65 -33.73
N LEU A 278 -186.77 110.38 -33.32
CA LEU A 278 -187.44 109.77 -32.15
C LEU A 278 -186.78 108.36 -32.04
N SER A 279 -185.94 108.07 -31.03
CA SER A 279 -186.30 107.52 -29.70
C SER A 279 -186.53 105.99 -29.65
N ALA A 280 -186.24 105.39 -28.48
CA ALA A 280 -186.49 103.99 -28.07
C ALA A 280 -185.52 102.91 -28.59
N LYS A 281 -185.11 101.90 -27.81
CA LYS A 281 -185.12 101.67 -26.33
C LYS A 281 -184.01 100.63 -25.99
N GLU A 282 -183.24 100.75 -24.90
CA GLU A 282 -183.42 100.13 -23.54
C GLU A 282 -183.53 98.58 -23.54
N GLY A 283 -182.93 97.80 -22.61
CA GLY A 283 -182.09 98.10 -21.43
C GLY A 283 -181.68 96.83 -20.63
N GLU A 284 -181.09 97.01 -19.43
CA GLU A 284 -180.99 96.02 -18.32
C GLU A 284 -180.05 94.77 -18.53
N LEU A 285 -179.62 93.95 -17.54
CA LEU A 285 -179.66 93.96 -16.05
C LEU A 285 -178.40 93.23 -15.42
N VAL A 286 -178.50 92.74 -14.17
CA VAL A 286 -177.56 92.17 -13.15
C VAL A 286 -177.08 90.70 -13.33
N GLU A 287 -175.95 90.27 -12.71
CA GLU A 287 -175.69 88.83 -12.40
C GLU A 287 -176.43 88.39 -11.13
N LYS A 288 -177.38 87.47 -11.29
CA LYS A 288 -178.04 86.76 -10.19
C LYS A 288 -178.66 85.46 -10.72
N GLU A 289 -179.14 84.65 -9.79
CA GLU A 289 -180.36 83.88 -9.99
C GLU A 289 -180.43 82.89 -11.19
N LYS A 290 -179.53 81.90 -11.15
CA LYS A 290 -180.05 80.55 -10.90
C LYS A 290 -179.93 80.24 -9.40
N ARG A 291 -181.01 79.96 -8.66
CA ARG A 291 -182.44 79.99 -9.04
C ARG A 291 -182.86 81.42 -9.38
N THR A 292 -183.60 81.70 -10.45
CA THR A 292 -184.70 80.84 -10.89
C THR A 292 -184.54 80.25 -12.32
N ILE A 293 -184.91 80.77 -13.50
CA ILE A 293 -185.49 82.03 -14.01
C ILE A 293 -184.55 83.27 -13.95
N GLU A 294 -183.86 83.51 -15.09
CA GLU A 294 -183.86 84.79 -15.89
C GLU A 294 -182.79 85.93 -15.64
N LEU A 295 -181.91 86.18 -16.66
CA LEU A 295 -181.19 87.43 -17.10
C LEU A 295 -179.84 88.01 -16.50
N ALA A 296 -178.82 88.18 -17.39
CA ALA A 296 -177.90 89.35 -17.66
C ALA A 296 -176.46 89.62 -17.01
N ARG A 297 -175.94 90.88 -16.98
CA ARG A 297 -174.61 91.40 -17.50
C ARG A 297 -173.63 92.19 -16.55
N ILE A 298 -172.30 91.94 -16.69
CA ILE A 298 -171.12 92.92 -16.81
C ILE A 298 -170.77 93.74 -15.48
N THR A 299 -169.61 94.41 -15.16
CA THR A 299 -168.65 95.37 -15.84
C THR A 299 -167.24 95.55 -15.12
N GLU A 300 -166.27 96.18 -15.83
CA GLU A 300 -165.24 97.20 -15.39
C GLU A 300 -163.82 96.90 -14.80
N SER A 301 -162.79 97.47 -15.48
CA SER A 301 -161.64 98.19 -14.90
C SER A 301 -161.10 99.16 -15.98
N GLU A 302 -160.71 100.43 -15.74
CA GLU A 302 -160.60 101.20 -14.50
C GLU A 302 -160.03 100.42 -13.31
N GLN A 303 -158.73 100.14 -13.45
CA GLN A 303 -157.77 100.23 -12.36
C GLN A 303 -157.88 99.25 -11.17
N THR A 304 -156.84 98.39 -11.12
CA THR A 304 -156.02 98.16 -9.91
C THR A 304 -156.67 97.34 -8.78
N LYS A 305 -155.97 96.69 -7.84
CA LYS A 305 -154.58 96.31 -7.50
C LYS A 305 -154.72 95.60 -6.14
N LEU A 306 -153.78 94.71 -5.82
CA LEU A 306 -153.26 94.48 -4.45
C LEU A 306 -154.19 93.99 -3.31
N ARG A 307 -153.61 93.12 -2.48
CA ARG A 307 -153.71 93.13 -0.99
C ARG A 307 -155.12 93.03 -0.39
N THR A 308 -155.59 91.81 -0.16
CA THR A 308 -155.51 91.12 1.17
C THR A 308 -156.35 91.72 2.28
N GLU A 309 -157.34 90.97 2.78
CA GLU A 309 -157.30 90.42 4.16
C GLU A 309 -158.46 89.44 4.48
N ARG A 310 -158.30 88.67 5.56
CA ARG A 310 -159.32 87.95 6.39
C ARG A 310 -160.20 86.89 5.69
N LYS A 311 -160.09 85.60 6.05
CA LYS A 311 -160.51 84.92 7.31
C LYS A 311 -162.02 84.70 7.44
N ASN A 312 -162.41 83.46 7.15
CA ASN A 312 -163.46 82.63 7.79
C ASN A 312 -164.91 83.14 7.85
N ALA A 313 -165.81 82.33 7.26
CA ALA A 313 -167.15 82.07 7.76
C ALA A 313 -167.52 80.61 7.40
N GLU A 314 -168.16 79.88 8.32
CA GLU A 314 -168.54 78.47 8.17
C GLU A 314 -170.09 78.31 8.20
N GLU A 315 -170.56 77.10 7.85
CA GLU A 315 -171.91 76.55 8.08
C GLU A 315 -173.17 77.40 7.78
N SER A 316 -173.94 76.99 6.76
CA SER A 316 -175.42 77.07 6.79
C SER A 316 -176.13 76.21 5.73
N ILE A 317 -177.11 75.41 6.19
CA ILE A 317 -178.39 75.06 5.53
C ILE A 317 -178.27 74.41 4.11
N LYS A 318 -178.60 73.14 3.86
CA LYS A 318 -179.39 72.10 4.57
C LYS A 318 -180.90 72.38 4.71
N GLN A 319 -181.61 72.66 3.60
CA GLN A 319 -183.07 72.46 3.44
C GLN A 319 -183.54 72.66 1.97
N ALA A 320 -184.83 72.37 1.72
CA ALA A 320 -185.58 72.59 0.47
C ALA A 320 -185.33 71.62 -0.71
N GLU A 321 -185.68 70.35 -0.49
CA GLU A 321 -186.26 69.48 -1.53
C GLU A 321 -187.79 69.70 -1.64
N GLU A 322 -188.46 68.99 -2.55
CA GLU A 322 -189.92 68.98 -2.85
C GLU A 322 -190.55 70.15 -3.65
N ARG A 323 -191.50 69.79 -4.55
CA ARG A 323 -192.58 70.60 -5.20
C ARG A 323 -192.14 71.68 -6.21
N ILE A 324 -192.92 72.07 -7.24
CA ILE A 324 -194.11 71.51 -7.95
C ILE A 324 -194.02 72.07 -9.42
N ALA A 325 -194.33 71.41 -10.54
CA ALA A 325 -195.03 70.16 -10.89
C ALA A 325 -196.55 70.23 -11.27
N VAL A 326 -197.10 71.37 -11.69
CA VAL A 326 -198.54 71.50 -12.09
C VAL A 326 -198.85 72.22 -13.42
N LEU A 327 -198.08 73.22 -13.85
CA LEU A 327 -198.48 74.10 -14.97
C LEU A 327 -198.33 73.43 -16.36
N LYS A 328 -199.39 72.77 -16.85
CA LYS A 328 -199.32 71.83 -17.99
C LYS A 328 -200.43 71.92 -19.05
N ASN A 329 -201.29 72.94 -19.06
CA ASN A 329 -202.60 72.79 -19.75
C ASN A 329 -203.28 74.00 -20.43
N LEU A 330 -202.56 75.04 -20.90
CA LEU A 330 -203.23 76.17 -21.62
C LEU A 330 -202.62 76.62 -22.97
N GLU A 331 -201.33 76.41 -23.25
CA GLU A 331 -200.70 76.89 -24.49
C GLU A 331 -201.07 76.08 -25.76
N LYS A 332 -202.08 75.21 -25.67
CA LYS A 332 -202.36 74.12 -26.62
C LYS A 332 -203.17 74.54 -27.86
N GLU A 333 -203.67 75.78 -27.91
CA GLU A 333 -204.58 76.23 -28.99
C GLU A 333 -203.97 77.28 -29.92
N LEU A 334 -203.01 78.09 -29.46
CA LEU A 334 -202.32 79.10 -30.29
C LEU A 334 -201.43 78.51 -31.41
N SER A 335 -201.13 77.21 -31.35
CA SER A 335 -200.29 76.51 -32.35
C SER A 335 -200.93 76.50 -33.76
N LYS A 336 -202.23 76.17 -33.84
CA LYS A 336 -202.86 75.66 -35.06
C LYS A 336 -202.92 76.66 -36.23
N LEU A 337 -203.08 77.96 -35.95
CA LEU A 337 -203.21 78.98 -37.00
C LEU A 337 -201.86 79.44 -37.60
N LYS A 338 -200.71 79.07 -37.02
CA LYS A 338 -199.38 79.31 -37.61
C LYS A 338 -198.92 78.21 -38.56
N GLU A 339 -199.53 77.03 -38.47
CA GLU A 339 -199.09 75.83 -39.19
C GLU A 339 -199.46 75.86 -40.68
N GLU A 340 -200.61 76.46 -41.04
CA GLU A 340 -201.10 76.46 -42.43
C GLU A 340 -200.30 77.38 -43.37
N TYR A 341 -199.94 78.59 -42.93
CA TYR A 341 -199.19 79.54 -43.78
C TYR A 341 -197.77 79.03 -44.10
N SER A 342 -197.10 78.50 -43.08
CA SER A 342 -195.78 77.85 -43.19
C SER A 342 -195.75 76.67 -44.18
N SER A 343 -196.92 76.05 -44.42
CA SER A 343 -197.08 74.89 -45.30
C SER A 343 -196.91 75.20 -46.78
N TRP A 344 -197.12 76.45 -47.23
CA TRP A 344 -197.05 76.83 -48.65
C TRP A 344 -195.65 77.32 -49.05
N GLU A 345 -195.09 78.26 -48.28
CA GLU A 345 -193.79 78.89 -48.54
C GLU A 345 -192.64 77.85 -48.59
N SER A 346 -192.67 76.88 -47.67
CA SER A 346 -191.72 75.76 -47.61
C SER A 346 -191.68 74.90 -48.89
N ARG A 347 -192.73 74.88 -49.72
CA ARG A 347 -192.80 74.04 -50.93
C ARG A 347 -192.13 74.68 -52.15
N LEU A 348 -191.95 76.00 -52.15
CA LEU A 348 -191.20 76.67 -53.21
C LEU A 348 -189.69 76.49 -52.98
N LEU A 349 -189.21 76.78 -51.77
CA LEU A 349 -187.79 76.70 -51.41
C LEU A 349 -187.15 75.32 -51.66
N CYS A 350 -187.87 74.21 -51.43
CA CYS A 350 -187.30 72.88 -51.66
C CYS A 350 -186.85 72.66 -53.11
N LYS A 351 -187.60 73.17 -54.11
CA LYS A 351 -187.29 72.91 -55.53
C LYS A 351 -186.07 73.64 -56.05
N GLU A 352 -185.79 74.84 -55.52
CA GLU A 352 -184.54 75.55 -55.83
C GLU A 352 -183.34 74.88 -55.15
N LYS A 353 -183.53 74.38 -53.92
CA LYS A 353 -182.47 73.71 -53.15
C LYS A 353 -182.02 72.39 -53.78
N GLU A 354 -182.95 71.57 -54.27
CA GLU A 354 -182.64 70.30 -54.96
C GLU A 354 -181.74 70.51 -56.20
N GLN A 355 -182.00 71.53 -57.02
CA GLN A 355 -181.18 71.84 -58.19
C GLN A 355 -179.77 72.34 -57.84
N LEU A 356 -179.63 73.07 -56.72
CA LEU A 356 -178.35 73.56 -56.23
C LEU A 356 -177.46 72.44 -55.67
N GLU A 357 -178.06 71.42 -55.04
CA GLU A 357 -177.34 70.30 -54.44
C GLU A 357 -176.80 69.32 -55.48
N GLU A 358 -177.54 69.05 -56.57
CA GLU A 358 -177.06 68.17 -57.66
C GLU A 358 -175.88 68.80 -58.42
N MET A 359 -175.93 70.11 -58.72
CA MET A 359 -174.79 70.87 -59.25
C MET A 359 -173.57 70.78 -58.32
N SER A 360 -173.80 70.95 -57.02
CA SER A 360 -172.76 70.86 -55.99
C SER A 360 -172.18 69.46 -55.82
N ARG A 361 -172.85 68.41 -56.31
CA ARG A 361 -172.36 67.03 -56.30
C ARG A 361 -171.44 66.75 -57.50
N ILE A 362 -171.85 67.12 -58.71
CA ILE A 362 -171.05 66.96 -59.94
C ILE A 362 -169.70 67.67 -59.80
N GLN A 363 -169.67 68.84 -59.17
CA GLN A 363 -168.44 69.58 -58.87
C GLN A 363 -167.42 68.75 -58.04
N ARG A 364 -167.89 68.05 -56.99
CA ARG A 364 -167.06 67.23 -56.08
C ARG A 364 -166.60 65.93 -56.72
N GLU A 365 -167.43 65.29 -57.54
CA GLU A 365 -167.04 64.10 -58.30
C GLU A 365 -165.88 64.40 -59.28
N LYS A 366 -165.82 65.62 -59.81
CA LYS A 366 -164.73 66.10 -60.68
C LYS A 366 -163.39 66.31 -59.92
N GLU A 367 -163.42 66.90 -58.72
CA GLU A 367 -162.21 67.08 -57.89
C GLU A 367 -161.60 65.74 -57.44
N ASN A 368 -162.43 64.73 -57.14
CA ASN A 368 -161.96 63.40 -56.75
C ASN A 368 -161.18 62.68 -57.86
N LEU A 369 -161.56 62.86 -59.12
CA LEU A 369 -160.82 62.31 -60.27
C LEU A 369 -159.45 62.98 -60.45
N GLU A 370 -159.35 64.29 -60.22
CA GLU A 370 -158.09 65.03 -60.26
C GLU A 370 -157.12 64.57 -59.16
N ASN A 371 -157.64 64.25 -57.96
CA ASN A 371 -156.85 63.74 -56.84
C ASN A 371 -156.37 62.29 -57.07
N LEU A 372 -157.20 61.43 -57.66
CA LEU A 372 -156.80 60.07 -58.05
C LEU A 372 -155.66 60.08 -59.10
N ARG A 373 -155.65 61.06 -60.00
CA ARG A 373 -154.58 61.23 -61.00
C ARG A 373 -153.23 61.52 -60.34
N LYS A 374 -153.19 62.46 -59.39
CA LYS A 374 -151.97 62.82 -58.63
C LYS A 374 -151.44 61.64 -57.81
N LEU A 375 -152.33 60.88 -57.16
CA LEU A 375 -151.96 59.68 -56.41
C LEU A 375 -151.27 58.63 -57.29
N LYS A 376 -151.66 58.47 -58.56
CA LYS A 376 -150.97 57.56 -59.48
C LYS A 376 -149.52 58.01 -59.75
N GLU A 377 -149.30 59.29 -59.99
CA GLU A 377 -147.97 59.87 -60.23
C GLU A 377 -147.05 59.80 -59.00
N GLU A 378 -147.59 59.70 -57.77
CA GLU A 378 -146.80 59.45 -56.56
C GLU A 378 -146.40 57.97 -56.40
N VAL A 379 -147.24 57.02 -56.82
CA VAL A 379 -146.91 55.59 -56.79
C VAL A 379 -145.77 55.27 -57.77
N GLU A 380 -145.87 55.75 -59.00
CA GLU A 380 -144.88 55.54 -60.07
C GLU A 380 -143.48 56.05 -59.65
N LYS A 381 -143.41 57.19 -58.95
CA LYS A 381 -142.16 57.73 -58.35
C LYS A 381 -141.63 56.89 -57.18
N ARG A 382 -142.49 56.25 -56.41
CA ARG A 382 -142.07 55.37 -55.30
C ARG A 382 -141.54 54.02 -55.79
N GLU A 383 -142.09 53.49 -56.88
CA GLU A 383 -141.57 52.28 -57.53
C GLU A 383 -140.14 52.52 -58.06
N GLU A 384 -139.89 53.68 -58.70
CA GLU A 384 -138.54 54.13 -59.04
C GLU A 384 -137.59 54.24 -57.82
N GLU A 385 -138.07 54.71 -56.67
CA GLU A 385 -137.25 54.77 -55.45
C GLU A 385 -136.94 53.39 -54.86
N VAL A 386 -137.87 52.43 -54.95
CA VAL A 386 -137.64 51.05 -54.50
C VAL A 386 -136.55 50.39 -55.35
N GLU A 387 -136.64 50.47 -56.68
CA GLU A 387 -135.64 49.89 -57.58
C GLU A 387 -134.22 50.49 -57.35
N LYS A 388 -134.15 51.79 -57.03
CA LYS A 388 -132.90 52.48 -56.64
C LYS A 388 -132.35 52.01 -55.29
N ARG A 389 -133.21 51.62 -54.35
CA ARG A 389 -132.83 51.08 -53.02
C ARG A 389 -132.40 49.61 -53.10
N GLU A 390 -133.05 48.78 -53.92
CA GLU A 390 -132.65 47.39 -54.16
C GLU A 390 -131.23 47.31 -54.74
N LYS A 391 -130.94 48.12 -55.77
CA LYS A 391 -129.59 48.29 -56.36
C LYS A 391 -128.55 48.85 -55.38
N LEU A 392 -128.96 49.40 -54.23
CA LEU A 392 -128.09 49.84 -53.14
C LEU A 392 -127.83 48.70 -52.12
N VAL A 393 -128.84 47.86 -51.85
CA VAL A 393 -128.72 46.67 -51.01
C VAL A 393 -127.79 45.64 -51.67
N GLU A 394 -127.99 45.33 -52.94
CA GLU A 394 -127.17 44.38 -53.70
C GLU A 394 -125.67 44.78 -53.71
N ARG A 395 -125.38 46.09 -53.71
CA ARG A 395 -124.01 46.63 -53.58
C ARG A 395 -123.44 46.44 -52.18
N ARG A 396 -124.25 46.61 -51.14
CA ARG A 396 -123.84 46.43 -49.73
C ARG A 396 -123.62 44.96 -49.38
N GLU A 397 -124.43 44.05 -49.90
CA GLU A 397 -124.22 42.60 -49.78
C GLU A 397 -122.86 42.21 -50.40
N LYS A 398 -122.59 42.66 -51.63
CA LYS A 398 -121.30 42.46 -52.31
C LYS A 398 -120.11 43.17 -51.65
N GLU A 399 -120.35 44.14 -50.76
CA GLU A 399 -119.33 44.78 -49.92
C GLU A 399 -119.11 44.03 -48.60
N LEU A 400 -120.18 43.44 -48.04
CA LEU A 400 -120.13 42.54 -46.87
C LEU A 400 -119.44 41.23 -47.21
N ASP A 401 -119.74 40.59 -48.35
CA ASP A 401 -119.04 39.39 -48.84
C ASP A 401 -117.52 39.58 -48.90
N ARG A 402 -117.08 40.77 -49.35
CA ARG A 402 -115.67 41.15 -49.41
C ARG A 402 -115.08 41.30 -48.02
N LYS A 403 -115.76 42.03 -47.13
CA LYS A 403 -115.31 42.22 -45.75
C LYS A 403 -115.30 40.92 -44.95
N GLU A 404 -116.24 40.00 -45.18
CA GLU A 404 -116.22 38.68 -44.55
C GLU A 404 -115.03 37.84 -45.05
N LYS A 405 -114.66 37.97 -46.33
CA LYS A 405 -113.44 37.36 -46.88
C LYS A 405 -112.17 37.99 -46.27
N ASP A 406 -112.12 39.32 -46.16
CA ASP A 406 -111.02 40.05 -45.50
C ASP A 406 -110.89 39.63 -44.03
N PHE A 407 -112.00 39.46 -43.31
CA PHE A 407 -112.02 38.98 -41.92
C PHE A 407 -111.57 37.51 -41.79
N LYS A 408 -111.89 36.64 -42.77
CA LYS A 408 -111.37 35.26 -42.81
C LYS A 408 -109.85 35.25 -43.01
N GLU A 409 -109.32 36.05 -43.94
CA GLU A 409 -107.87 36.22 -44.06
C GLU A 409 -107.24 36.83 -42.79
N TYR A 410 -107.93 37.75 -42.10
CA TYR A 410 -107.44 38.34 -40.85
C TYR A 410 -107.40 37.30 -39.72
N ALA A 411 -108.42 36.44 -39.62
CA ALA A 411 -108.47 35.34 -38.67
C ALA A 411 -107.34 34.33 -38.94
N GLU A 412 -107.12 33.92 -40.19
CA GLU A 412 -106.02 33.03 -40.56
C GLU A 412 -104.65 33.63 -40.25
N ARG A 413 -104.46 34.95 -40.44
CA ARG A 413 -103.22 35.65 -40.05
C ARG A 413 -103.03 35.68 -38.54
N VAL A 414 -104.07 35.96 -37.76
CA VAL A 414 -104.02 35.93 -36.28
C VAL A 414 -103.71 34.52 -35.77
N ASP A 415 -104.35 33.50 -36.34
CA ASP A 415 -104.16 32.10 -35.96
C ASP A 415 -102.76 31.58 -36.34
N LYS A 416 -102.18 32.10 -37.43
CA LYS A 416 -100.79 31.87 -37.82
C LYS A 416 -99.79 32.57 -36.89
N VAL A 417 -100.01 33.84 -36.55
CA VAL A 417 -99.19 34.59 -35.57
C VAL A 417 -99.26 33.95 -34.18
N ALA A 418 -100.43 33.41 -33.78
CA ALA A 418 -100.57 32.65 -32.54
C ALA A 418 -99.71 31.38 -32.54
N LYS A 419 -99.68 30.62 -33.65
CA LYS A 419 -98.81 29.44 -33.82
C LYS A 419 -97.33 29.81 -33.85
N GLU A 420 -96.98 30.93 -34.48
CA GLU A 420 -95.60 31.46 -34.48
C GLU A 420 -95.16 31.92 -33.07
N GLN A 421 -96.05 32.54 -32.28
CA GLN A 421 -95.77 32.85 -30.87
C GLN A 421 -95.68 31.61 -29.98
N GLU A 422 -96.52 30.60 -30.20
CA GLU A 422 -96.48 29.31 -29.52
C GLU A 422 -95.15 28.57 -29.79
N GLU A 423 -94.68 28.58 -31.05
CA GLU A 423 -93.35 28.07 -31.41
C GLU A 423 -92.22 28.91 -30.82
N LEU A 424 -92.28 30.24 -30.88
CA LEU A 424 -91.25 31.11 -30.32
C LEU A 424 -91.15 30.95 -28.79
N ARG A 425 -92.27 30.77 -28.09
CA ARG A 425 -92.29 30.42 -26.66
C ARG A 425 -91.64 29.08 -26.38
N LYS A 426 -91.90 28.06 -27.20
CA LYS A 426 -91.24 26.73 -27.09
C LYS A 426 -89.75 26.80 -27.37
N LYS A 427 -89.33 27.58 -28.38
CA LYS A 427 -87.92 27.87 -28.68
C LYS A 427 -87.25 28.68 -27.56
N LEU A 428 -87.98 29.56 -26.88
CA LEU A 428 -87.48 30.30 -25.71
C LEU A 428 -87.30 29.40 -24.48
N THR A 429 -88.22 28.45 -24.23
CA THR A 429 -88.09 27.52 -23.09
C THR A 429 -87.09 26.40 -23.32
N THR A 430 -86.86 25.96 -24.56
CA THR A 430 -85.68 25.13 -24.86
C THR A 430 -84.39 25.92 -24.73
N LYS A 431 -84.32 27.17 -25.22
CA LYS A 431 -83.14 28.03 -25.03
C LYS A 431 -82.85 28.37 -23.57
N GLY A 432 -83.89 28.55 -22.76
CA GLY A 432 -83.77 28.72 -21.31
C GLY A 432 -83.11 27.50 -20.66
N ARG A 433 -83.60 26.29 -20.97
CA ARG A 433 -82.97 25.04 -20.50
C ARG A 433 -81.56 24.85 -21.03
N GLU A 434 -81.29 25.15 -22.30
CA GLU A 434 -79.94 25.07 -22.88
C GLU A 434 -78.97 26.00 -22.14
N LEU A 435 -79.41 27.18 -21.70
CA LEU A 435 -78.64 28.10 -20.88
C LEU A 435 -78.48 27.59 -19.44
N GLU A 436 -79.53 27.10 -18.79
CA GLU A 436 -79.44 26.49 -17.45
C GLU A 436 -78.49 25.27 -17.45
N GLU A 437 -78.52 24.45 -18.51
CA GLU A 437 -77.60 23.32 -18.67
C GLU A 437 -76.16 23.77 -18.96
N GLN A 438 -75.96 24.90 -19.65
CA GLN A 438 -74.64 25.50 -19.87
C GLN A 438 -74.10 26.20 -18.63
N GLU A 439 -74.92 26.84 -17.81
CA GLU A 439 -74.52 27.40 -16.51
C GLU A 439 -74.20 26.31 -15.49
N MET A 440 -74.95 25.21 -15.48
CA MET A 440 -74.61 24.00 -14.72
C MET A 440 -73.26 23.42 -15.15
N LYS A 441 -73.04 23.22 -16.46
CA LYS A 441 -71.76 22.70 -17.00
C LYS A 441 -70.60 23.65 -16.72
N LEU A 442 -70.78 24.97 -16.88
CA LEU A 442 -69.77 25.97 -16.48
C LEU A 442 -69.52 25.97 -14.95
N GLY A 443 -70.52 25.66 -14.13
CA GLY A 443 -70.38 25.46 -12.69
C GLY A 443 -69.54 24.23 -12.36
N GLU A 444 -69.79 23.11 -13.05
CA GLU A 444 -69.04 21.86 -12.93
C GLU A 444 -67.60 22.02 -13.45
N GLU A 445 -67.40 22.52 -14.67
CA GLU A 445 -66.09 22.84 -15.25
C GLU A 445 -65.29 23.81 -14.36
N LYS A 446 -65.94 24.80 -13.74
CA LYS A 446 -65.28 25.73 -12.80
C LYS A 446 -64.91 25.05 -11.47
N ALA A 447 -65.72 24.10 -11.00
CA ALA A 447 -65.38 23.28 -9.83
C ALA A 447 -64.26 22.26 -10.13
N GLU A 448 -64.21 21.73 -11.35
CA GLU A 448 -63.11 20.87 -11.82
C GLU A 448 -61.83 21.69 -12.04
N MET A 449 -61.89 22.86 -12.66
CA MET A 449 -60.78 23.82 -12.75
C MET A 449 -60.24 24.19 -11.37
N LEU A 450 -61.10 24.39 -10.36
CA LEU A 450 -60.65 24.64 -8.99
C LEU A 450 -59.92 23.42 -8.40
N LYS A 451 -60.48 22.21 -8.51
CA LYS A 451 -59.80 20.95 -8.11
C LYS A 451 -58.48 20.75 -8.85
N MET A 452 -58.44 21.06 -10.14
CA MET A 452 -57.27 20.93 -11.00
C MET A 452 -56.19 21.95 -10.62
N SER A 453 -56.57 23.20 -10.31
CA SER A 453 -55.66 24.23 -9.78
C SER A 453 -55.10 23.85 -8.41
N GLU A 454 -55.91 23.25 -7.52
CA GLU A 454 -55.44 22.77 -6.22
C GLU A 454 -54.53 21.55 -6.34
N ASN A 455 -54.81 20.65 -7.29
CA ASN A 455 -53.94 19.52 -7.62
C ASN A 455 -52.63 19.98 -8.32
N LEU A 456 -52.67 21.02 -9.15
CA LEU A 456 -51.47 21.66 -9.69
C LEU A 456 -50.64 22.27 -8.57
N ARG A 457 -51.25 22.99 -7.61
CA ARG A 457 -50.55 23.52 -6.42
C ARG A 457 -49.93 22.43 -5.55
N LYS A 458 -50.61 21.29 -5.40
CA LYS A 458 -50.06 20.10 -4.73
C LYS A 458 -48.86 19.55 -5.51
N LYS A 459 -48.97 19.43 -6.84
CA LYS A 459 -47.85 19.03 -7.71
C LYS A 459 -46.68 20.01 -7.70
N GLU A 460 -46.91 21.33 -7.63
CA GLU A 460 -45.85 22.34 -7.43
C GLU A 460 -45.14 22.11 -6.10
N SER A 461 -45.87 21.91 -5.00
CA SER A 461 -45.26 21.64 -3.69
C SER A 461 -44.47 20.32 -3.68
N GLN A 462 -44.93 19.32 -4.42
CA GLN A 462 -44.21 18.06 -4.62
C GLN A 462 -42.97 18.24 -5.50
N LEU A 463 -43.04 19.04 -6.57
CA LEU A 463 -41.89 19.37 -7.43
C LEU A 463 -40.83 20.18 -6.68
N ILE A 464 -41.23 21.10 -5.79
CA ILE A 464 -40.30 21.83 -4.91
C ILE A 464 -39.64 20.87 -3.92
N SER A 465 -40.42 19.99 -3.26
CA SER A 465 -39.89 18.95 -2.37
C SER A 465 -38.90 18.02 -3.09
N LEU A 466 -39.26 17.54 -4.28
CA LEU A 466 -38.40 16.69 -5.10
C LEU A 466 -37.16 17.44 -5.60
N SER A 467 -37.26 18.73 -5.92
CA SER A 467 -36.11 19.57 -6.28
C SER A 467 -35.15 19.74 -5.11
N GLU A 468 -35.64 19.95 -3.89
CA GLU A 468 -34.80 19.96 -2.69
C GLU A 468 -34.14 18.62 -2.40
N GLU A 469 -34.86 17.50 -2.59
CA GLU A 469 -34.28 16.15 -2.46
C GLU A 469 -33.25 15.86 -3.54
N LEU A 470 -33.48 16.29 -4.79
CA LEU A 470 -32.56 16.11 -5.90
C LEU A 470 -31.28 16.94 -5.67
N ASN A 471 -31.40 18.20 -5.23
CA ASN A 471 -30.26 19.01 -4.79
C ASN A 471 -29.49 18.34 -3.63
N LYS A 472 -30.17 17.77 -2.63
CA LYS A 472 -29.52 17.00 -1.55
C LYS A 472 -28.78 15.78 -2.12
N LYS A 473 -29.37 15.06 -3.08
CA LYS A 473 -28.76 13.88 -3.71
C LYS A 473 -27.60 14.22 -4.63
N GLU A 474 -27.61 15.35 -5.32
CA GLU A 474 -26.44 15.85 -6.07
C GLU A 474 -25.29 16.20 -5.12
N ASN A 475 -25.56 16.87 -3.99
CA ASN A 475 -24.56 17.15 -2.97
C ASN A 475 -24.01 15.86 -2.30
N GLU A 476 -24.86 14.86 -2.05
CA GLU A 476 -24.40 13.52 -1.62
C GLU A 476 -23.51 12.86 -2.69
N LEU A 477 -23.92 12.90 -3.97
CA LEU A 477 -23.14 12.35 -5.09
C LEU A 477 -21.78 13.01 -5.25
N GLU A 478 -21.69 14.34 -5.15
CA GLU A 478 -20.43 15.06 -5.27
C GLU A 478 -19.50 14.76 -4.08
N ASN A 479 -20.04 14.60 -2.88
CA ASN A 479 -19.26 14.17 -1.71
C ASN A 479 -18.77 12.72 -1.86
N ILE A 480 -19.63 11.79 -2.30
CA ILE A 480 -19.25 10.39 -2.59
C ILE A 480 -18.17 10.34 -3.69
N LYS A 481 -18.27 11.20 -4.71
CA LYS A 481 -17.29 11.29 -5.79
C LYS A 481 -15.91 11.75 -5.27
N LYS A 482 -15.88 12.82 -4.45
CA LYS A 482 -14.67 13.29 -3.76
C LYS A 482 -14.10 12.27 -2.78
N GLU A 483 -14.94 11.44 -2.17
CA GLU A 483 -14.51 10.34 -1.30
C GLU A 483 -13.92 9.17 -2.11
N ASN A 484 -14.49 8.83 -3.27
CA ASN A 484 -13.92 7.86 -4.18
C ASN A 484 -12.58 8.33 -4.76
N GLU A 485 -12.47 9.58 -5.23
CA GLU A 485 -11.20 10.16 -5.71
C GLU A 485 -10.10 10.07 -4.63
N ARG A 486 -10.45 10.29 -3.34
CA ARG A 486 -9.53 10.08 -2.21
C ARG A 486 -9.18 8.61 -2.00
N LYS A 487 -10.14 7.69 -2.11
CA LYS A 487 -9.90 6.24 -1.98
C LYS A 487 -9.06 5.69 -3.12
N GLU A 488 -9.24 6.17 -4.34
CA GLU A 488 -8.41 5.79 -5.50
C GLU A 488 -6.96 6.25 -5.32
N LEU A 489 -6.73 7.49 -4.86
CA LEU A 489 -5.40 7.99 -4.52
C LEU A 489 -4.74 7.21 -3.37
N GLU A 490 -5.52 6.79 -2.37
CA GLU A 490 -5.03 5.98 -1.26
C GLU A 490 -4.72 4.54 -1.70
N ILE A 491 -5.54 3.93 -2.55
CA ILE A 491 -5.26 2.64 -3.20
C ILE A 491 -4.00 2.73 -4.07
N LEU A 492 -3.77 3.85 -4.76
CA LEU A 492 -2.55 4.07 -5.56
C LEU A 492 -1.30 4.09 -4.67
N ARG A 493 -1.33 4.84 -3.57
CA ARG A 493 -0.24 4.87 -2.57
C ARG A 493 0.00 3.50 -1.92
N GLN A 494 -1.06 2.76 -1.63
CA GLN A 494 -0.94 1.42 -1.06
C GLN A 494 -0.37 0.42 -2.07
N LYS A 495 -0.65 0.56 -3.37
CA LYS A 495 0.06 -0.17 -4.43
C LYS A 495 1.54 0.19 -4.45
N GLU A 496 1.89 1.48 -4.53
CA GLU A 496 3.28 1.94 -4.52
C GLU A 496 4.07 1.44 -3.29
N ALA A 497 3.47 1.52 -2.10
CA ALA A 497 4.06 1.04 -0.84
C ALA A 497 4.21 -0.49 -0.78
N ASN A 498 3.31 -1.24 -1.43
CA ASN A 498 3.44 -2.69 -1.57
C ASN A 498 4.49 -3.06 -2.64
N GLU A 499 4.63 -2.26 -3.70
CA GLU A 499 5.67 -2.41 -4.72
C GLU A 499 7.07 -2.19 -4.13
N THR A 500 7.23 -1.23 -3.20
CA THR A 500 8.50 -1.06 -2.45
C THR A 500 8.74 -2.20 -1.47
N ARG A 501 7.72 -2.64 -0.71
CA ARG A 501 7.83 -3.79 0.20
C ARG A 501 8.17 -5.10 -0.53
N LYS A 502 7.67 -5.28 -1.75
CA LYS A 502 8.01 -6.43 -2.60
C LYS A 502 9.51 -6.43 -2.94
N LYS A 503 10.08 -5.28 -3.29
CA LYS A 503 11.52 -5.13 -3.54
C LYS A 503 12.37 -5.30 -2.27
N GLU A 504 11.87 -4.85 -1.12
CA GLU A 504 12.52 -5.12 0.18
C GLU A 504 12.51 -6.61 0.54
N LEU A 505 11.44 -7.34 0.19
CA LEU A 505 11.36 -8.79 0.35
C LEU A 505 12.30 -9.52 -0.62
N GLU A 506 12.27 -9.19 -1.91
CA GLU A 506 13.19 -9.75 -2.93
C GLU A 506 14.66 -9.55 -2.52
N SER A 507 15.02 -8.35 -2.06
CA SER A 507 16.37 -8.06 -1.53
C SER A 507 16.73 -8.89 -0.30
N LYS A 508 15.77 -9.25 0.56
CA LYS A 508 16.00 -10.08 1.75
C LYS A 508 16.01 -11.57 1.45
N GLU A 509 15.30 -12.01 0.40
CA GLU A 509 15.41 -13.37 -0.12
C GLU A 509 16.79 -13.59 -0.75
N GLU A 510 17.34 -12.60 -1.49
CA GLU A 510 18.74 -12.63 -1.93
C GLU A 510 19.74 -12.67 -0.76
N GLU A 511 19.54 -11.84 0.28
CA GLU A 511 20.38 -11.83 1.47
C GLU A 511 20.34 -13.18 2.22
N LEU A 512 19.15 -13.74 2.45
CA LEU A 512 18.97 -15.06 3.06
C LEU A 512 19.59 -16.17 2.20
N SER A 513 19.50 -16.09 0.88
CA SER A 513 20.14 -17.05 -0.04
C SER A 513 21.68 -17.00 0.05
N ARG A 514 22.26 -15.79 0.16
CA ARG A 514 23.70 -15.61 0.41
C ARG A 514 24.11 -16.15 1.78
N LEU A 515 23.40 -15.81 2.84
CA LEU A 515 23.67 -16.27 4.21
C LEU A 515 23.54 -17.79 4.34
N SER A 516 22.52 -18.40 3.72
CA SER A 516 22.35 -19.86 3.64
C SER A 516 23.53 -20.53 2.92
N SER A 517 23.97 -19.94 1.80
CA SER A 517 25.14 -20.41 1.05
C SER A 517 26.45 -20.30 1.85
N GLU A 518 26.61 -19.25 2.67
CA GLU A 518 27.77 -19.10 3.54
C GLU A 518 27.73 -20.06 4.73
N LEU A 519 26.56 -20.27 5.34
CA LEU A 519 26.36 -21.21 6.43
C LEU A 519 26.66 -22.66 5.97
N ALA A 520 26.23 -23.03 4.77
CA ALA A 520 26.57 -24.30 4.14
C ALA A 520 28.10 -24.46 3.90
N ARG A 521 28.81 -23.39 3.49
CA ARG A 521 30.28 -23.41 3.40
C ARG A 521 30.91 -23.64 4.76
N ARG A 522 30.54 -22.86 5.78
CA ARG A 522 31.08 -23.00 7.15
C ARG A 522 30.76 -24.36 7.78
N GLN A 523 29.65 -25.01 7.41
CA GLN A 523 29.35 -26.40 7.79
C GLN A 523 30.31 -27.39 7.14
N ASN A 524 30.65 -27.22 5.86
CA ASN A 524 31.68 -28.03 5.19
C ASN A 524 33.07 -27.80 5.81
N ASP A 525 33.45 -26.54 6.07
CA ASP A 525 34.72 -26.19 6.72
C ASP A 525 34.84 -26.83 8.11
N LEU A 526 33.76 -26.82 8.90
CA LEU A 526 33.67 -27.54 10.18
C LEU A 526 33.76 -29.06 10.02
N GLY A 527 33.19 -29.62 8.95
CA GLY A 527 33.32 -31.03 8.59
C GLY A 527 34.77 -31.42 8.29
N ASP A 528 35.46 -30.62 7.49
CA ASP A 528 36.88 -30.77 7.13
C ASP A 528 37.80 -30.64 8.34
N LEU A 529 37.58 -29.64 9.19
CA LEU A 529 38.30 -29.49 10.46
C LEU A 529 38.04 -30.68 11.40
N SER A 530 36.80 -31.17 11.44
CA SER A 530 36.43 -32.36 12.22
C SER A 530 36.97 -33.67 11.64
N ALA A 531 37.31 -33.73 10.35
CA ALA A 531 38.08 -34.83 9.76
C ALA A 531 39.55 -34.71 10.19
N ARG A 532 40.21 -33.58 9.94
CA ARG A 532 41.61 -33.33 10.30
C ARG A 532 41.90 -33.53 11.80
N LEU A 533 40.95 -33.20 12.68
CA LEU A 533 41.06 -33.47 14.12
C LEU A 533 40.97 -34.95 14.47
N ARG A 534 40.19 -35.76 13.73
CA ARG A 534 40.19 -37.22 13.89
C ARG A 534 41.47 -37.84 13.37
N ASP A 535 41.96 -37.39 12.20
CA ASP A 535 43.22 -37.85 11.62
C ASP A 535 44.40 -37.52 12.54
N LYS A 536 44.44 -36.29 13.09
CA LYS A 536 45.45 -35.89 14.08
C LYS A 536 45.31 -36.60 15.42
N LYS A 537 44.11 -37.03 15.81
CA LYS A 537 43.97 -37.93 16.96
C LYS A 537 44.57 -39.30 16.67
N LEU A 538 44.28 -39.90 15.51
CA LEU A 538 44.86 -41.20 15.13
C LEU A 538 46.40 -41.12 15.07
N GLU A 539 46.98 -40.05 14.51
CA GLU A 539 48.42 -39.80 14.58
C GLU A 539 48.99 -39.71 16.01
N LEU A 540 48.20 -39.24 16.98
CA LEU A 540 48.60 -39.17 18.38
C LEU A 540 48.47 -40.52 19.08
N ASP A 541 47.35 -41.22 18.87
CA ASP A 541 47.11 -42.57 19.38
C ASP A 541 48.21 -43.55 18.88
N GLU A 542 48.62 -43.44 17.60
CA GLU A 542 49.77 -44.17 17.03
C GLU A 542 51.12 -43.80 17.67
N ARG A 543 51.36 -42.50 17.92
CA ARG A 543 52.60 -42.03 18.56
C ARG A 543 52.68 -42.46 20.01
N GLU A 544 51.57 -42.46 20.74
CA GLU A 544 51.48 -42.95 22.12
C GLU A 544 51.81 -44.45 22.19
N LEU A 545 51.29 -45.25 21.23
CA LEU A 545 51.67 -46.65 21.08
C LEU A 545 53.18 -46.83 20.77
N ILE A 546 53.76 -45.99 19.91
CA ILE A 546 55.21 -46.01 19.62
C ILE A 546 56.05 -45.63 20.85
N VAL A 547 55.60 -44.65 21.64
CA VAL A 547 56.25 -44.25 22.90
C VAL A 547 56.18 -45.38 23.92
N SER A 548 55.01 -45.97 24.15
CA SER A 548 54.84 -47.09 25.09
C SER A 548 55.74 -48.29 24.73
N ASN A 549 55.81 -48.68 23.45
CA ASN A 549 56.74 -49.73 23.00
C ASN A 549 58.22 -49.37 23.25
N ARG A 550 58.59 -48.09 23.11
CA ARG A 550 59.96 -47.61 23.40
C ARG A 550 60.27 -47.54 24.89
N GLU A 551 59.31 -47.19 25.74
CA GLU A 551 59.46 -47.26 27.20
C GLU A 551 59.71 -48.70 27.66
N ASP A 552 58.97 -49.66 27.07
CA ASP A 552 59.12 -51.09 27.33
C ASP A 552 60.48 -51.63 26.82
N GLU A 553 60.98 -51.13 25.69
CA GLU A 553 62.37 -51.38 25.24
C GLU A 553 63.42 -50.79 26.19
N VAL A 554 63.25 -49.53 26.63
CA VAL A 554 64.17 -48.84 27.54
C VAL A 554 64.20 -49.56 28.89
N LYS A 555 63.05 -50.03 29.38
CA LYS A 555 62.95 -50.86 30.58
C LYS A 555 63.72 -52.18 30.45
N LYS A 556 63.51 -52.94 29.36
CA LYS A 556 64.27 -54.18 29.07
C LYS A 556 65.78 -53.92 28.98
N LYS A 557 66.19 -52.81 28.34
CA LYS A 557 67.59 -52.37 28.26
C LYS A 557 68.15 -51.98 29.63
N GLY A 558 67.35 -51.35 30.50
CA GLY A 558 67.70 -51.05 31.89
C GLY A 558 67.84 -52.29 32.77
N GLU A 559 66.96 -53.27 32.62
CA GLU A 559 67.03 -54.58 33.30
C GLU A 559 68.29 -55.36 32.88
N LEU A 560 68.62 -55.37 31.59
CA LEU A 560 69.89 -55.93 31.07
C LEU A 560 71.11 -55.17 31.60
N LEU A 561 71.08 -53.83 31.63
CA LEU A 561 72.18 -53.01 32.13
C LEU A 561 72.40 -53.25 33.64
N ALA A 562 71.33 -53.39 34.42
CA ALA A 562 71.41 -53.75 35.84
C ALA A 562 71.93 -55.18 36.07
N HIS A 563 71.66 -56.12 35.14
CA HIS A 563 72.29 -57.45 35.16
C HIS A 563 73.80 -57.36 34.89
N VAL A 564 74.20 -56.64 33.84
CA VAL A 564 75.62 -56.42 33.49
C VAL A 564 76.37 -55.71 34.60
N GLN A 565 75.77 -54.71 35.26
CA GLN A 565 76.34 -54.07 36.45
C GLN A 565 76.59 -55.08 37.58
N LYS A 566 75.61 -55.95 37.90
CA LYS A 566 75.80 -57.01 38.91
C LYS A 566 76.86 -58.04 38.53
N GLU A 567 77.05 -58.34 37.24
CA GLU A 567 78.18 -59.18 36.79
C GLU A 567 79.53 -58.47 36.89
N LEU A 568 79.58 -57.16 36.62
CA LEU A 568 80.79 -56.36 36.79
C LEU A 568 81.14 -56.18 38.27
N GLU A 569 80.16 -56.03 39.15
CA GLU A 569 80.36 -56.02 40.61
C GLU A 569 80.97 -57.34 41.07
N ARG A 570 80.37 -58.49 40.71
CA ARG A 570 80.92 -59.83 41.01
C ARG A 570 82.33 -60.04 40.45
N LYS A 571 82.60 -59.54 39.24
CA LYS A 571 83.94 -59.61 38.63
C LYS A 571 84.93 -58.72 39.37
N ARG A 572 84.51 -57.57 39.92
CA ARG A 572 85.33 -56.69 40.77
C ARG A 572 85.55 -57.29 42.16
N GLU A 573 84.53 -57.88 42.78
CA GLU A 573 84.63 -58.63 44.03
C GLU A 573 85.67 -59.74 43.88
N LYS A 574 85.54 -60.59 42.86
CA LYS A 574 86.54 -61.61 42.56
C LYS A 574 87.92 -61.02 42.21
N LEU A 575 88.00 -59.94 41.43
CA LEU A 575 89.29 -59.29 41.14
C LEU A 575 89.96 -58.79 42.42
N ASN A 576 89.20 -58.31 43.41
CA ASN A 576 89.72 -57.93 44.71
C ASN A 576 90.19 -59.16 45.51
N GLU A 577 89.45 -60.29 45.50
CA GLU A 577 89.89 -61.55 46.10
C GLU A 577 91.19 -62.07 45.46
N ASP A 578 91.26 -62.09 44.12
CA ASP A 578 92.45 -62.46 43.35
C ASP A 578 93.61 -61.48 43.64
N THR A 579 93.35 -60.19 43.82
CA THR A 579 94.36 -59.17 44.18
C THR A 579 94.85 -59.32 45.62
N GLU A 580 93.98 -59.61 46.58
CA GLU A 580 94.35 -59.88 47.97
C GLU A 580 95.17 -61.20 48.05
N SER A 581 94.81 -62.20 47.25
CA SER A 581 95.57 -63.45 47.09
C SER A 581 96.97 -63.18 46.51
N ILE A 582 97.07 -62.41 45.42
CA ILE A 582 98.35 -61.96 44.84
C ILE A 582 99.16 -61.18 45.89
N ARG A 583 98.56 -60.25 46.62
CA ARG A 583 99.24 -59.45 47.65
C ARG A 583 99.79 -60.30 48.80
N ASN A 584 99.08 -61.36 49.20
CA ASN A 584 99.57 -62.32 50.19
C ASN A 584 100.73 -63.16 49.62
N ILE A 585 100.65 -63.55 48.34
CA ILE A 585 101.76 -64.23 47.64
C ILE A 585 102.98 -63.29 47.52
N GLU A 586 102.79 -62.01 47.18
CA GLU A 586 103.83 -60.98 47.15
C GLU A 586 104.44 -60.75 48.53
N ALA A 587 103.65 -60.74 49.61
CA ALA A 587 104.15 -60.65 50.97
C ALA A 587 104.98 -61.88 51.39
N HIS A 588 104.54 -63.09 51.00
CA HIS A 588 105.33 -64.31 51.19
C HIS A 588 106.63 -64.31 50.35
N LEU A 589 106.57 -63.86 49.10
CA LEU A 589 107.73 -63.72 48.23
C LEU A 589 108.71 -62.67 48.78
N ALA A 590 108.22 -61.52 49.26
CA ALA A 590 109.04 -60.51 49.90
C ALA A 590 109.68 -61.02 51.21
N SER A 591 108.97 -61.85 51.99
CA SER A 591 109.56 -62.54 53.15
C SER A 591 110.73 -63.43 52.73
N ILE A 592 110.53 -64.29 51.73
CA ILE A 592 111.57 -65.16 51.16
C ILE A 592 112.71 -64.32 50.55
N GLU A 593 112.41 -63.20 49.90
CA GLU A 593 113.38 -62.27 49.34
C GLU A 593 114.20 -61.57 50.44
N THR A 594 113.62 -61.30 51.61
CA THR A 594 114.39 -60.80 52.77
C THR A 594 115.26 -61.88 53.43
N GLU A 595 114.83 -63.14 53.47
CA GLU A 595 115.68 -64.27 53.88
C GLU A 595 116.84 -64.48 52.89
N ILE A 596 116.58 -64.34 51.59
CA ILE A 596 117.61 -64.38 50.54
C ILE A 596 118.56 -63.17 50.65
N ARG A 597 118.06 -61.94 50.82
CA ARG A 597 118.91 -60.74 50.95
C ARG A 597 119.74 -60.69 52.22
N THR A 598 119.25 -61.29 53.31
CA THR A 598 120.03 -61.42 54.55
C THR A 598 121.04 -62.57 54.52
N CYS A 599 121.00 -63.44 53.50
CA CYS A 599 122.10 -64.36 53.20
C CYS A 599 123.29 -63.59 52.57
N PRO A 600 124.47 -63.54 53.23
CA PRO A 600 125.62 -62.76 52.73
C PRO A 600 126.13 -63.23 51.37
N TYR A 601 125.86 -64.49 51.01
CA TYR A 601 126.27 -65.08 49.73
C TYR A 601 125.39 -64.59 48.56
N CYS A 602 124.12 -64.29 48.80
CA CYS A 602 123.16 -63.91 47.76
C CYS A 602 123.32 -62.43 47.38
N SER A 603 123.49 -61.53 48.35
CA SER A 603 123.70 -60.09 48.08
C SER A 603 124.92 -59.84 47.19
N ALA A 604 126.04 -60.53 47.46
CA ALA A 604 127.24 -60.47 46.63
C ALA A 604 127.03 -61.02 45.19
N VAL A 605 126.09 -61.95 45.02
CA VAL A 605 125.71 -62.53 43.71
C VAL A 605 124.72 -61.64 42.95
N GLU A 606 123.78 -60.96 43.63
CA GLU A 606 122.88 -59.97 43.00
C GLU A 606 123.67 -58.78 42.40
N GLU A 607 124.63 -58.22 43.16
CA GLU A 607 125.53 -57.19 42.62
C GLU A 607 126.29 -57.71 41.38
N PHE A 608 126.82 -58.94 41.46
CA PHE A 608 127.56 -59.56 40.35
C PHE A 608 126.71 -59.79 39.10
N MET A 609 125.49 -60.29 39.27
CA MET A 609 124.57 -60.55 38.17
C MET A 609 124.12 -59.25 37.52
N SER A 610 123.77 -58.22 38.32
CA SER A 610 123.36 -56.91 37.78
C SER A 610 124.41 -56.27 36.87
N ILE A 611 125.70 -56.39 37.21
CA ILE A 611 126.80 -55.83 36.42
C ILE A 611 127.13 -56.73 35.21
N LYS A 612 127.02 -58.05 35.34
CA LYS A 612 127.15 -59.01 34.22
C LYS A 612 126.06 -58.81 33.17
N GLU A 613 124.83 -58.57 33.61
CA GLU A 613 123.67 -58.31 32.75
C GLU A 613 123.78 -56.93 32.07
N TYR A 614 124.27 -55.92 32.80
CA TYR A 614 124.65 -54.62 32.24
C TYR A 614 125.69 -54.74 31.12
N LEU A 615 126.80 -55.47 31.32
CA LEU A 615 127.78 -55.74 30.25
C LEU A 615 127.16 -56.50 29.07
N SER A 616 126.27 -57.45 29.34
CA SER A 616 125.58 -58.22 28.29
C SER A 616 124.69 -57.30 27.43
N SER A 617 123.97 -56.35 28.05
CA SER A 617 123.19 -55.34 27.34
C SER A 617 124.05 -54.42 26.46
N MET A 618 125.29 -54.13 26.86
CA MET A 618 126.24 -53.35 26.07
C MET A 618 126.69 -54.13 24.82
N ARG A 619 126.99 -55.43 24.96
CA ARG A 619 127.39 -56.32 23.84
C ARG A 619 126.27 -56.51 22.80
N GLY A 620 125.00 -56.47 23.19
CA GLY A 620 123.86 -56.66 22.29
C GLY A 620 123.59 -55.54 21.26
N SER A 621 124.45 -54.52 21.15
CA SER A 621 124.16 -53.28 20.41
C SER A 621 124.95 -53.06 19.10
N GLY A 622 125.58 -54.11 18.56
CA GLY A 622 125.93 -54.18 17.13
C GLY A 622 127.01 -53.23 16.60
N PHE A 623 127.85 -52.65 17.47
CA PHE A 623 129.01 -51.84 17.08
C PHE A 623 130.30 -52.48 17.61
N ASP A 624 131.37 -52.44 16.80
CA ASP A 624 132.66 -53.05 17.15
C ASP A 624 133.26 -52.48 18.44
N LEU A 625 133.89 -53.37 19.20
CA LEU A 625 134.36 -53.10 20.56
C LEU A 625 135.63 -52.23 20.55
N SER A 626 135.50 -50.98 20.99
CA SER A 626 136.65 -50.17 21.38
C SER A 626 137.41 -50.83 22.55
N PRO A 627 138.76 -50.74 22.62
CA PRO A 627 139.55 -51.26 23.75
C PRO A 627 139.22 -50.64 25.12
N ASP A 628 138.36 -49.60 25.18
CA ASP A 628 137.85 -49.03 26.43
C ASP A 628 137.09 -50.03 27.32
N LEU A 629 136.38 -51.01 26.75
CA LEU A 629 135.54 -51.91 27.57
C LEU A 629 136.37 -52.83 28.49
N THR A 630 137.61 -53.12 28.09
CA THR A 630 138.49 -54.10 28.74
C THR A 630 138.79 -53.73 30.20
N GLN A 631 138.76 -52.46 30.58
CA GLN A 631 139.05 -52.03 31.95
C GLN A 631 137.90 -52.32 32.93
N ALA A 632 136.64 -52.18 32.50
CA ALA A 632 135.49 -52.58 33.31
C ALA A 632 135.41 -54.11 33.46
N GLU A 633 135.66 -54.83 32.36
CA GLU A 633 135.74 -56.30 32.37
C GLU A 633 136.91 -56.80 33.24
N LEU A 634 138.04 -56.10 33.27
CA LEU A 634 139.17 -56.38 34.17
C LEU A 634 138.79 -56.20 35.64
N TYR A 635 138.14 -55.09 36.01
CA TYR A 635 137.68 -54.90 37.40
C TYR A 635 136.63 -55.94 37.81
N LEU A 636 135.79 -56.42 36.89
CA LEU A 636 134.88 -57.54 37.14
C LEU A 636 135.62 -58.88 37.30
N HIS A 637 136.59 -59.20 36.45
CA HIS A 637 137.40 -60.41 36.63
C HIS A 637 138.22 -60.39 37.93
N GLN A 638 138.72 -59.22 38.34
CA GLN A 638 139.34 -59.03 39.65
C GLN A 638 138.32 -59.22 40.79
N ALA A 639 137.09 -58.70 40.65
CA ALA A 639 136.02 -58.93 41.62
C ALA A 639 135.60 -60.40 41.72
N VAL A 640 135.53 -61.15 40.61
CA VAL A 640 135.26 -62.61 40.60
C VAL A 640 136.34 -63.33 41.40
N ASN A 641 137.61 -63.00 41.14
CA ASN A 641 138.74 -63.65 41.80
C ASN A 641 138.77 -63.34 43.31
N ALA A 642 138.46 -62.11 43.72
CA ALA A 642 138.32 -61.75 45.13
C ALA A 642 137.17 -62.54 45.81
N LEU A 643 136.04 -62.70 45.14
CA LEU A 643 134.90 -63.49 45.62
C LEU A 643 135.23 -64.98 45.74
N MET A 644 135.91 -65.57 44.75
CA MET A 644 136.39 -66.96 44.82
C MET A 644 137.49 -67.18 45.86
N GLN A 645 138.19 -66.12 46.28
CA GLN A 645 139.14 -66.12 47.39
C GLN A 645 138.47 -65.82 48.76
N GLY A 646 137.14 -65.66 48.79
CA GLY A 646 136.36 -65.40 50.01
C GLY A 646 136.41 -63.94 50.51
N SER A 647 137.04 -63.03 49.77
CA SER A 647 137.14 -61.61 50.16
C SER A 647 135.97 -60.80 49.58
N ILE A 648 134.82 -60.88 50.27
CA ILE A 648 133.58 -60.22 49.84
C ILE A 648 133.74 -58.69 49.77
N GLU A 649 134.39 -58.07 50.76
CA GLU A 649 134.60 -56.61 50.80
C GLU A 649 135.41 -56.09 49.59
N GLU A 650 136.49 -56.80 49.21
CA GLU A 650 137.30 -56.45 48.04
C GLU A 650 136.55 -56.72 46.73
N ALA A 651 135.76 -57.79 46.66
CA ALA A 651 134.89 -58.08 45.52
C ALA A 651 133.87 -56.97 45.28
N THR A 652 133.13 -56.53 46.32
CA THR A 652 132.20 -55.39 46.24
C THR A 652 132.92 -54.09 45.89
N ARG A 653 134.12 -53.82 46.45
CA ARG A 653 134.92 -52.63 46.11
C ARG A 653 135.34 -52.61 44.62
N LEU A 654 135.72 -53.75 44.06
CA LEU A 654 136.10 -53.89 42.65
C LEU A 654 134.88 -53.85 41.72
N ALA A 655 133.76 -54.46 42.11
CA ALA A 655 132.48 -54.35 41.42
C ALA A 655 131.99 -52.90 41.34
N GLY A 656 132.12 -52.14 42.43
CA GLY A 656 131.84 -50.69 42.46
C GLY A 656 132.68 -49.88 41.46
N LYS A 657 133.97 -50.21 41.30
CA LYS A 657 134.84 -49.59 40.28
C LYS A 657 134.41 -49.95 38.86
N ALA A 658 134.09 -51.21 38.60
CA ALA A 658 133.58 -51.64 37.30
C ALA A 658 132.28 -50.90 36.93
N LYS A 659 131.36 -50.77 37.89
CA LYS A 659 130.09 -50.05 37.75
C LYS A 659 130.29 -48.56 37.43
N ALA A 660 131.17 -47.87 38.15
CA ALA A 660 131.48 -46.45 37.91
C ALA A 660 132.08 -46.21 36.51
N TYR A 661 133.09 -47.01 36.12
CA TYR A 661 133.73 -46.90 34.80
C TYR A 661 132.75 -47.22 33.66
N ALA A 662 131.88 -48.20 33.85
CA ALA A 662 130.87 -48.56 32.86
C ALA A 662 129.75 -47.51 32.73
N GLN A 663 129.40 -46.80 33.82
CA GLN A 663 128.51 -45.64 33.78
C GLN A 663 129.13 -44.46 33.02
N GLU A 664 130.40 -44.14 33.26
CA GLU A 664 131.15 -43.11 32.52
C GLU A 664 131.11 -43.36 31.01
N LYS A 665 131.37 -44.61 30.58
CA LYS A 665 131.32 -45.00 29.16
C LYS A 665 129.89 -45.06 28.59
N LYS A 666 128.85 -45.32 29.40
CA LYS A 666 127.45 -45.13 28.98
C LYS A 666 127.15 -43.66 28.68
N HIS A 667 127.59 -42.73 29.53
CA HIS A 667 127.43 -41.30 29.28
C HIS A 667 128.14 -40.86 27.99
N GLU A 668 129.35 -41.38 27.74
CA GLU A 668 130.05 -41.15 26.47
C GLU A 668 129.26 -41.67 25.24
N LYS A 669 128.62 -42.85 25.36
CA LYS A 669 127.77 -43.42 24.30
C LYS A 669 126.51 -42.56 24.07
N THR A 670 125.83 -42.13 25.12
CA THR A 670 124.66 -41.25 25.03
C THR A 670 125.03 -39.91 24.38
N LYS A 671 126.20 -39.33 24.71
CA LYS A 671 126.74 -38.13 24.05
C LYS A 671 126.88 -38.33 22.53
N ARG A 672 127.46 -39.45 22.09
CA ARG A 672 127.62 -39.78 20.66
C ARG A 672 126.26 -39.95 19.95
N ILE A 673 125.27 -40.60 20.58
CA ILE A 673 123.93 -40.79 20.01
C ILE A 673 123.21 -39.44 19.84
N ILE A 674 123.30 -38.55 20.82
CA ILE A 674 122.69 -37.21 20.77
C ILE A 674 123.33 -36.37 19.66
N ILE A 675 124.67 -36.34 19.57
CA ILE A 675 125.38 -35.62 18.49
C ILE A 675 125.01 -36.19 17.11
N TYR A 676 124.91 -37.52 16.98
CA TYR A 676 124.48 -38.16 15.74
C TYR A 676 123.04 -37.80 15.35
N ASN A 677 122.09 -37.84 16.30
CA ASN A 677 120.71 -37.47 16.04
C ASN A 677 120.57 -35.98 15.71
N ALA A 678 121.28 -35.09 16.39
CA ALA A 678 121.30 -33.66 16.05
C ALA A 678 121.85 -33.43 14.61
N GLY A 679 122.95 -34.08 14.26
CA GLY A 679 123.50 -34.06 12.90
C GLY A 679 122.55 -34.65 11.85
N ARG A 680 121.81 -35.72 12.18
CA ARG A 680 120.77 -36.31 11.33
C ARG A 680 119.62 -35.32 11.07
N ILE A 681 119.14 -34.64 12.11
CA ILE A 681 118.05 -33.67 11.98
C ILE A 681 118.51 -32.46 11.15
N HIS A 682 119.70 -31.93 11.43
CA HIS A 682 120.33 -30.86 10.65
C HIS A 682 120.50 -31.25 9.17
N ALA A 683 120.94 -32.48 8.87
CA ALA A 683 121.01 -33.01 7.51
C ALA A 683 119.63 -33.16 6.84
N ILE A 684 118.60 -33.62 7.58
CA ILE A 684 117.23 -33.71 7.07
C ILE A 684 116.73 -32.31 6.69
N ILE A 685 116.92 -31.30 7.53
CA ILE A 685 116.52 -29.90 7.27
C ILE A 685 117.18 -29.39 5.98
N HIS A 686 118.50 -29.49 5.87
CA HIS A 686 119.22 -29.05 4.66
C HIS A 686 118.79 -29.84 3.40
N SER A 687 118.49 -31.14 3.52
CA SER A 687 118.00 -31.95 2.40
C SER A 687 116.58 -31.60 1.95
N ALA A 688 115.70 -31.22 2.90
CA ALA A 688 114.30 -30.88 2.63
C ALA A 688 114.14 -29.48 2.02
N ILE A 689 115.06 -28.57 2.31
CA ILE A 689 115.03 -27.18 1.83
C ILE A 689 115.64 -27.05 0.42
N GLY A 690 116.57 -27.93 0.05
CA GLY A 690 116.91 -28.29 -1.33
C GLY A 690 117.53 -27.20 -2.23
N SER A 691 117.54 -25.94 -1.82
CA SER A 691 118.00 -24.79 -2.60
C SER A 691 118.50 -23.65 -1.70
N SER A 692 119.46 -22.87 -2.19
CA SER A 692 120.22 -21.86 -1.42
C SER A 692 119.45 -20.56 -1.10
N LYS A 693 118.12 -20.62 -0.96
CA LYS A 693 117.27 -19.50 -0.54
C LYS A 693 116.69 -19.70 0.86
N GLY A 694 116.22 -20.91 1.17
CA GLY A 694 115.51 -21.22 2.42
C GLY A 694 116.37 -21.19 3.68
N GLU A 695 117.71 -21.14 3.55
CA GLU A 695 118.66 -21.01 4.69
C GLU A 695 118.41 -19.75 5.55
N ASN A 696 117.72 -18.74 5.01
CA ASN A 696 117.36 -17.53 5.75
C ASN A 696 116.06 -17.63 6.55
N SER A 697 115.28 -18.71 6.43
CA SER A 697 114.03 -18.92 7.17
C SER A 697 114.24 -18.87 8.69
N GLU A 698 113.35 -18.17 9.40
CA GLU A 698 113.41 -18.05 10.86
C GLU A 698 113.20 -19.39 11.57
N PHE A 699 112.39 -20.29 10.97
CA PHE A 699 112.22 -21.67 11.43
C PHE A 699 113.56 -22.41 11.46
N VAL A 700 114.36 -22.32 10.38
CA VAL A 700 115.67 -22.99 10.27
C VAL A 700 116.64 -22.45 11.32
N LYS A 701 116.68 -21.13 11.50
CA LYS A 701 117.55 -20.46 12.48
C LYS A 701 117.20 -20.82 13.92
N LYS A 702 115.90 -20.88 14.26
CA LYS A 702 115.41 -21.33 15.57
C LYS A 702 115.79 -22.80 15.80
N LEU A 703 115.56 -23.65 14.81
CA LEU A 703 115.74 -25.09 14.90
C LEU A 703 117.22 -25.48 15.00
N ASP A 704 118.12 -24.83 14.25
CA ASP A 704 119.56 -25.00 14.44
C ASP A 704 120.01 -24.49 15.81
N ALA A 705 119.53 -23.31 16.26
CA ALA A 705 119.84 -22.82 17.61
C ALA A 705 119.40 -23.78 18.73
N ASN A 706 118.29 -24.52 18.54
CA ASN A 706 117.86 -25.60 19.43
C ASN A 706 118.81 -26.81 19.35
N LEU A 707 119.18 -27.28 18.16
CA LEU A 707 120.13 -28.39 17.97
C LEU A 707 121.53 -28.07 18.56
N GLN A 708 122.06 -26.87 18.31
CA GLN A 708 123.29 -26.36 18.92
C GLN A 708 123.17 -26.25 20.46
N SER A 709 121.96 -26.07 20.99
CA SER A 709 121.73 -26.10 22.45
C SER A 709 121.71 -27.54 22.98
N ALA A 710 121.08 -28.48 22.28
CA ALA A 710 121.12 -29.90 22.64
C ALA A 710 122.55 -30.46 22.64
N ILE A 711 123.38 -30.10 21.65
CA ILE A 711 124.80 -30.45 21.60
C ILE A 711 125.52 -29.91 22.84
N ARG A 712 125.37 -28.62 23.17
CA ARG A 712 126.00 -28.00 24.35
C ARG A 712 125.52 -28.59 25.68
N TYR A 713 124.29 -29.07 25.78
CA TYR A 713 123.80 -29.80 26.95
C TYR A 713 124.45 -31.19 27.07
N ALA A 714 124.55 -31.95 25.98
CA ALA A 714 125.27 -33.22 25.97
C ALA A 714 126.78 -33.08 26.15
N GLU A 715 127.36 -31.92 25.83
CA GLU A 715 128.76 -31.62 26.14
C GLU A 715 129.02 -31.47 27.64
N LYS A 716 128.06 -30.88 28.38
CA LYS A 716 128.08 -30.75 29.85
C LYS A 716 127.69 -32.01 30.60
N GLY A 717 127.17 -33.02 29.92
CA GLY A 717 126.63 -34.24 30.54
C GLY A 717 125.14 -34.17 30.92
N GLU A 718 124.42 -33.11 30.53
CA GLU A 718 122.99 -32.92 30.78
C GLU A 718 122.14 -33.68 29.74
N TYR A 719 122.33 -35.00 29.65
CA TYR A 719 121.78 -35.82 28.56
C TYR A 719 120.26 -35.78 28.46
N ASP A 720 119.53 -35.77 29.59
CA ASP A 720 118.06 -35.74 29.60
C ASP A 720 117.48 -34.38 29.15
N ASN A 721 118.26 -33.29 29.26
CA ASN A 721 117.91 -31.99 28.69
C ASN A 721 118.16 -31.99 27.17
N ALA A 722 119.29 -32.55 26.74
CA ALA A 722 119.64 -32.65 25.32
C ALA A 722 118.71 -33.57 24.53
N GLU A 723 118.34 -34.74 25.07
CA GLU A 723 117.41 -35.67 24.42
C GLU A 723 116.00 -35.09 24.31
N ARG A 724 115.55 -34.31 25.30
CA ARG A 724 114.26 -33.59 25.25
C ARG A 724 114.25 -32.58 24.11
N ILE A 725 115.28 -31.75 24.00
CA ILE A 725 115.39 -30.74 22.94
C ILE A 725 115.48 -31.42 21.56
N ILE A 726 116.16 -32.56 21.42
CA ILE A 726 116.14 -33.35 20.18
C ILE A 726 114.73 -33.83 19.83
N LYS A 727 113.98 -34.39 20.78
CA LYS A 727 112.59 -34.84 20.54
C LYS A 727 111.65 -33.68 20.19
N GLU A 728 111.87 -32.50 20.78
CA GLU A 728 111.17 -31.27 20.41
C GLU A 728 111.53 -30.84 18.97
N CYS A 729 112.80 -30.89 18.57
CA CYS A 729 113.25 -30.60 17.21
C CYS A 729 112.68 -31.59 16.18
N GLU A 730 112.66 -32.90 16.47
CA GLU A 730 112.06 -33.91 15.59
C GLU A 730 110.56 -33.67 15.41
N LYS A 731 109.84 -33.28 16.48
CA LYS A 731 108.42 -32.93 16.42
C LYS A 731 108.16 -31.63 15.64
N GLU A 732 109.04 -30.63 15.76
CA GLU A 732 108.95 -29.40 14.94
C GLU A 732 109.18 -29.69 13.45
N VAL A 733 110.16 -30.52 13.09
CA VAL A 733 110.37 -30.97 11.69
C VAL A 733 109.16 -31.73 11.17
N GLU A 734 108.62 -32.69 11.93
CA GLU A 734 107.50 -33.51 11.47
C GLU A 734 106.21 -32.69 11.28
N ASN A 735 105.95 -31.73 12.18
CA ASN A 735 104.84 -30.79 12.04
C ASN A 735 105.00 -29.91 10.78
N THR A 736 106.17 -29.31 10.58
CA THR A 736 106.44 -28.47 9.39
C THR A 736 106.32 -29.28 8.10
N LYS A 737 106.73 -30.55 8.10
CA LYS A 737 106.52 -31.45 6.95
C LYS A 737 105.02 -31.70 6.70
N ARG A 738 104.22 -32.02 7.73
CA ARG A 738 102.77 -32.23 7.56
C ARG A 738 102.07 -30.97 7.01
N ASN A 739 102.48 -29.77 7.47
CA ASN A 739 101.98 -28.51 6.93
C ASN A 739 102.34 -28.33 5.44
N TYR A 740 103.59 -28.62 5.05
CA TYR A 740 104.02 -28.59 3.65
C TYR A 740 103.20 -29.56 2.77
N ASP A 741 103.03 -30.81 3.22
CA ASP A 741 102.27 -31.84 2.50
C ASP A 741 100.78 -31.43 2.33
N GLU A 742 100.17 -30.79 3.35
CA GLU A 742 98.81 -30.25 3.28
C GLU A 742 98.71 -29.08 2.28
N ILE A 743 99.66 -28.15 2.31
CA ILE A 743 99.73 -26.98 1.42
C ILE A 743 99.90 -27.43 -0.04
N MET A 744 100.77 -28.40 -0.31
CA MET A 744 100.93 -28.98 -1.65
C MET A 744 99.65 -29.71 -2.12
N SER A 745 98.92 -30.37 -1.20
CA SER A 745 97.61 -30.97 -1.51
C SER A 745 96.56 -29.92 -1.88
N LYS A 746 96.52 -28.79 -1.16
CA LYS A 746 95.63 -27.65 -1.47
C LYS A 746 96.02 -26.98 -2.79
N LEU A 747 97.32 -26.74 -3.02
CA LEU A 747 97.84 -26.16 -4.26
C LEU A 747 97.43 -27.00 -5.48
N SER A 748 97.69 -28.30 -5.45
CA SER A 748 97.36 -29.23 -6.54
C SER A 748 95.85 -29.23 -6.87
N LYS A 749 94.97 -29.24 -5.85
CA LYS A 749 93.51 -29.09 -6.04
C LYS A 749 93.14 -27.76 -6.71
N THR A 750 93.80 -26.67 -6.31
CA THR A 750 93.60 -25.32 -6.86
C THR A 750 94.05 -25.24 -8.33
N GLU A 751 95.16 -25.89 -8.68
CA GLU A 751 95.65 -26.01 -10.06
C GLU A 751 94.71 -26.82 -10.96
N VAL A 752 94.12 -27.91 -10.44
CA VAL A 752 93.09 -28.68 -11.15
C VAL A 752 91.84 -27.81 -11.40
N MET A 753 91.36 -27.08 -10.39
CA MET A 753 90.22 -26.15 -10.55
C MET A 753 90.52 -25.01 -11.54
N LEU A 754 91.73 -24.44 -11.52
CA LEU A 754 92.19 -23.48 -12.52
C LEU A 754 92.23 -24.09 -13.93
N SER A 755 92.67 -25.34 -14.06
CA SER A 755 92.77 -26.03 -15.35
C SER A 755 91.40 -26.29 -15.97
N VAL A 756 90.43 -26.79 -15.18
CA VAL A 756 89.03 -26.95 -15.61
C VAL A 756 88.41 -25.60 -16.02
N LEU A 757 88.66 -24.53 -15.26
CA LEU A 757 88.19 -23.19 -15.62
C LEU A 757 88.89 -22.63 -16.86
N ARG A 758 90.17 -22.98 -17.10
CA ARG A 758 90.93 -22.64 -18.32
C ARG A 758 90.38 -23.34 -19.55
N GLU A 759 90.04 -24.63 -19.45
CA GLU A 759 89.35 -25.39 -20.50
C GLU A 759 87.95 -24.82 -20.81
N SER A 760 87.22 -24.36 -19.80
CA SER A 760 85.91 -23.70 -19.98
C SER A 760 85.97 -22.29 -20.59
N GLY A 761 87.18 -21.75 -20.83
CA GLY A 761 87.40 -20.38 -21.32
C GLY A 761 87.20 -19.28 -20.27
N LYS A 762 86.93 -19.62 -19.01
CA LYS A 762 86.58 -18.69 -17.92
C LYS A 762 87.72 -18.52 -16.90
N VAL A 763 88.93 -18.26 -17.41
CA VAL A 763 90.14 -18.08 -16.58
C VAL A 763 90.01 -16.87 -15.66
N ASN A 764 89.96 -17.12 -14.35
CA ASN A 764 90.13 -16.07 -13.35
C ASN A 764 91.62 -15.73 -13.19
N LYS A 765 92.12 -14.77 -13.99
CA LYS A 765 93.53 -14.35 -14.00
C LYS A 765 94.06 -13.91 -12.62
N LYS A 766 93.19 -13.46 -11.70
CA LYS A 766 93.58 -13.11 -10.33
C LYS A 766 93.89 -14.36 -9.50
N ALA A 767 93.07 -15.41 -9.61
CA ALA A 767 93.35 -16.70 -8.96
C ALA A 767 94.60 -17.37 -9.55
N GLU A 768 94.82 -17.26 -10.86
CA GLU A 768 96.02 -17.74 -11.55
C GLU A 768 97.29 -17.02 -11.05
N ALA A 769 97.25 -15.69 -10.89
CA ALA A 769 98.34 -14.92 -10.27
C ALA A 769 98.60 -15.33 -8.81
N MET A 770 97.54 -15.54 -8.02
CA MET A 770 97.67 -15.97 -6.62
C MET A 770 98.28 -17.39 -6.50
N VAL A 771 97.97 -18.32 -7.41
CA VAL A 771 98.64 -19.64 -7.43
C VAL A 771 100.11 -19.55 -7.80
N ASN A 772 100.51 -18.58 -8.64
CA ASN A 772 101.92 -18.37 -8.96
C ASN A 772 102.70 -17.73 -7.79
N GLU A 773 102.12 -16.76 -7.07
CA GLU A 773 102.73 -16.23 -5.85
C GLU A 773 102.73 -17.26 -4.71
N ALA A 774 101.73 -18.15 -4.63
CA ALA A 774 101.74 -19.29 -3.69
C ALA A 774 102.93 -20.24 -3.95
N LYS A 775 103.18 -20.60 -5.22
CA LYS A 775 104.35 -21.43 -5.60
C LYS A 775 105.67 -20.77 -5.19
N LYS A 776 105.80 -19.46 -5.46
CA LYS A 776 106.97 -18.68 -5.07
C LYS A 776 107.15 -18.60 -3.54
N ALA A 777 106.06 -18.43 -2.79
CA ALA A 777 106.10 -18.50 -1.33
C ALA A 777 106.53 -19.90 -0.82
N ILE A 778 106.14 -20.99 -1.50
CA ILE A 778 106.63 -22.35 -1.19
C ILE A 778 108.12 -22.51 -1.53
N GLU A 779 108.60 -21.95 -2.67
CA GLU A 779 110.03 -21.93 -3.03
C GLU A 779 110.88 -21.13 -2.02
N ASP A 780 110.34 -20.04 -1.48
CA ASP A 780 110.97 -19.22 -0.44
C ASP A 780 110.68 -19.77 1.00
N PHE A 781 109.97 -20.91 1.10
CA PHE A 781 109.58 -21.64 2.32
C PHE A 781 108.67 -20.89 3.32
N ASP A 782 107.95 -19.86 2.86
CA ASP A 782 106.91 -19.16 3.61
C ASP A 782 105.56 -19.87 3.45
N LEU A 783 105.36 -20.89 4.27
CA LEU A 783 104.19 -21.77 4.23
C LEU A 783 102.89 -21.06 4.65
N GLU A 784 102.95 -20.03 5.49
CA GLU A 784 101.75 -19.30 5.92
C GLU A 784 101.24 -18.36 4.82
N VAL A 785 102.16 -17.62 4.16
CA VAL A 785 101.83 -16.79 3.00
C VAL A 785 101.38 -17.66 1.81
N ALA A 786 102.00 -18.83 1.60
CA ALA A 786 101.57 -19.78 0.58
C ALA A 786 100.12 -20.26 0.78
N ASP A 787 99.77 -20.70 1.99
CA ASP A 787 98.41 -21.17 2.30
C ASP A 787 97.39 -20.03 2.22
N GLY A 788 97.77 -18.80 2.59
CA GLY A 788 96.97 -17.59 2.39
C GLY A 788 96.66 -17.30 0.92
N PHE A 789 97.67 -17.36 0.03
CA PHE A 789 97.46 -17.20 -1.41
C PHE A 789 96.60 -18.33 -2.00
N ILE A 790 96.79 -19.58 -1.56
CA ILE A 790 95.99 -20.72 -2.01
C ILE A 790 94.52 -20.58 -1.58
N ARG A 791 94.26 -20.17 -0.34
CA ARG A 791 92.89 -19.88 0.15
C ARG A 791 92.23 -18.77 -0.69
N GLY A 792 92.95 -17.67 -0.95
CA GLY A 792 92.45 -16.57 -1.79
C GLY A 792 92.17 -17.00 -3.24
N ALA A 793 93.01 -17.87 -3.81
CA ALA A 793 92.76 -18.45 -5.13
C ALA A 793 91.53 -19.36 -5.13
N LEU A 794 91.41 -20.29 -4.17
CA LEU A 794 90.24 -21.19 -4.05
C LEU A 794 88.93 -20.43 -3.90
N GLU A 795 88.90 -19.36 -3.10
CA GLU A 795 87.70 -18.53 -2.94
C GLU A 795 87.29 -17.89 -4.29
N LEU A 796 88.25 -17.31 -5.01
CA LEU A 796 88.03 -16.71 -6.33
C LEU A 796 87.60 -17.73 -7.42
N LEU A 797 87.97 -19.00 -7.28
CA LEU A 797 87.56 -20.09 -8.18
C LEU A 797 86.15 -20.59 -7.82
N ASN A 798 85.82 -20.72 -6.53
CA ASN A 798 84.48 -21.04 -6.05
C ASN A 798 83.46 -19.94 -6.44
N GLN A 799 83.83 -18.67 -6.29
CA GLN A 799 83.04 -17.52 -6.75
C GLN A 799 82.88 -17.50 -8.28
N ALA A 800 83.88 -17.96 -9.05
CA ALA A 800 83.73 -18.13 -10.49
C ALA A 800 82.76 -19.27 -10.82
N GLN A 801 82.85 -20.41 -10.12
CA GLN A 801 82.04 -21.60 -10.36
C GLN A 801 80.55 -21.39 -10.05
N SER A 802 80.21 -20.65 -8.98
CA SER A 802 78.81 -20.33 -8.66
C SER A 802 78.12 -19.45 -9.71
N ASN A 803 78.89 -18.56 -10.36
CA ASN A 803 78.41 -17.72 -11.48
C ASN A 803 78.30 -18.46 -12.83
N VAL A 804 78.58 -19.78 -12.88
CA VAL A 804 78.58 -20.59 -14.12
C VAL A 804 77.33 -21.48 -14.25
N ILE A 805 76.38 -21.42 -13.30
CA ILE A 805 75.13 -22.20 -13.31
C ILE A 805 73.93 -21.28 -13.64
N PRO A 806 73.39 -21.28 -14.88
CA PRO A 806 72.12 -20.63 -15.19
C PRO A 806 70.95 -21.41 -14.59
N SER A 807 69.99 -20.71 -14.00
CA SER A 807 68.76 -21.29 -13.45
C SER A 807 67.76 -21.64 -14.57
N SER A 808 67.98 -22.76 -15.28
CA SER A 808 67.05 -23.29 -16.27
C SER A 808 66.76 -24.78 -16.02
N GLN A 809 65.50 -25.10 -15.72
CA GLN A 809 65.03 -26.47 -15.50
C GLN A 809 65.16 -27.30 -16.79
N SER A 810 65.75 -28.49 -16.70
CA SER A 810 65.58 -29.53 -17.72
C SER A 810 65.67 -30.92 -17.11
N LYS A 811 64.65 -31.74 -17.32
CA LYS A 811 64.67 -33.16 -16.93
C LYS A 811 65.40 -33.95 -18.01
N ASN A 812 66.71 -34.15 -17.85
CA ASN A 812 67.48 -35.34 -18.26
C ASN A 812 69.00 -35.06 -18.18
N GLN A 813 69.73 -35.85 -17.40
CA GLN A 813 71.15 -36.12 -17.65
C GLN A 813 71.41 -37.63 -17.50
N PRO A 814 72.19 -38.25 -18.41
CA PRO A 814 72.54 -39.66 -18.34
C PRO A 814 73.74 -39.91 -17.40
N ASN A 815 74.01 -41.18 -17.15
CA ASN A 815 75.15 -41.70 -16.38
C ASN A 815 76.45 -40.89 -16.55
N MET A 816 76.96 -40.31 -15.46
CA MET A 816 78.39 -40.11 -15.28
C MET A 816 78.96 -41.14 -14.29
N VAL A 817 80.16 -41.62 -14.62
CA VAL A 817 80.80 -42.79 -14.02
C VAL A 817 81.16 -42.54 -12.55
N LYS A 818 80.83 -43.51 -11.68
CA LYS A 818 81.43 -43.63 -10.35
C LYS A 818 82.94 -43.78 -10.47
N LEU A 819 83.71 -42.82 -9.94
CA LEU A 819 85.11 -43.02 -9.59
C LEU A 819 85.24 -43.12 -8.06
N GLU A 820 84.78 -44.25 -7.53
CA GLU A 820 85.04 -44.67 -6.15
C GLU A 820 86.51 -45.09 -6.01
N VAL A 821 87.40 -44.12 -5.84
CA VAL A 821 88.76 -44.40 -5.38
C VAL A 821 88.70 -44.79 -3.91
N LYS A 822 88.73 -46.10 -3.64
CA LYS A 822 88.88 -46.62 -2.29
C LYS A 822 90.20 -46.14 -1.68
N LEU A 823 90.13 -45.47 -0.55
CA LEU A 823 91.20 -45.45 0.44
C LEU A 823 90.62 -45.93 1.77
N GLU A 824 90.99 -47.15 2.12
CA GLU A 824 90.69 -47.74 3.42
C GLU A 824 91.60 -47.09 4.46
N ASN A 825 91.02 -46.58 5.55
CA ASN A 825 91.74 -46.37 6.80
C ASN A 825 90.75 -46.38 7.97
N GLU A 826 91.14 -47.01 9.06
CA GLU A 826 90.24 -47.37 10.15
C GLU A 826 90.24 -46.36 11.31
N ASN A 827 89.30 -46.55 12.24
CA ASN A 827 89.44 -46.22 13.67
C ASN A 827 89.80 -44.78 14.07
N SER A 828 88.77 -43.91 14.17
CA SER A 828 88.59 -43.10 15.39
C SER A 828 87.19 -42.48 15.50
N LYS A 829 86.46 -42.82 16.57
CA LYS A 829 85.38 -41.96 17.11
C LYS A 829 86.01 -40.85 17.96
N PRO A 830 85.53 -39.59 17.87
CA PRO A 830 85.62 -38.65 18.99
C PRO A 830 84.39 -38.79 19.89
N GLU A 831 84.60 -39.09 21.17
CA GLU A 831 83.57 -38.93 22.21
C GLU A 831 83.78 -37.59 22.95
N SER A 832 82.75 -37.13 23.68
CA SER A 832 82.75 -35.91 24.51
C SER A 832 83.03 -34.57 23.80
N MET A 833 81.96 -33.80 23.54
CA MET A 833 82.04 -32.33 23.63
C MET A 833 81.83 -31.93 25.10
N GLN A 834 82.69 -31.06 25.63
CA GLN A 834 82.43 -30.33 26.87
C GLN A 834 82.03 -28.88 26.56
N GLU A 835 81.10 -28.34 27.34
CA GLU A 835 80.63 -26.97 27.21
C GLU A 835 81.59 -25.98 27.87
N ILE A 836 81.98 -24.92 27.15
CA ILE A 836 82.60 -23.71 27.72
C ILE A 836 81.91 -22.50 27.06
N PRO A 837 81.45 -21.49 27.84
CA PRO A 837 80.46 -20.54 27.36
C PRO A 837 81.03 -19.40 26.49
N GLN A 838 80.27 -18.98 25.48
CA GLN A 838 80.53 -17.73 24.76
C GLN A 838 79.95 -16.55 25.52
N SER A 839 80.78 -15.53 25.78
CA SER A 839 80.32 -14.21 26.23
C SER A 839 81.16 -13.10 25.61
N ALA A 840 80.48 -12.02 25.20
CA ALA A 840 81.00 -10.71 24.80
C ALA A 840 82.19 -10.65 23.80
N GLN A 841 81.88 -10.36 22.52
CA GLN A 841 82.11 -9.06 21.87
C GLN A 841 81.85 -9.18 20.35
N VAL A 842 81.54 -8.15 19.55
CA VAL A 842 80.72 -6.92 19.65
C VAL A 842 80.95 -6.16 18.33
N GLN A 843 79.85 -5.80 17.66
CA GLN A 843 79.70 -4.69 16.69
C GLN A 843 80.16 -4.78 15.21
N TYR A 844 79.31 -4.14 14.40
CA TYR A 844 79.47 -3.55 13.07
C TYR A 844 80.10 -4.37 11.92
N GLU A 845 79.22 -4.85 11.04
CA GLU A 845 79.18 -4.22 9.70
C GLU A 845 77.74 -4.10 9.16
N GLY A 846 77.49 -3.06 8.35
CA GLY A 846 76.15 -2.53 8.12
C GLY A 846 75.48 -2.96 6.81
N LYS A 847 74.74 -4.08 6.83
CA LYS A 847 73.66 -4.36 5.86
C LYS A 847 72.63 -5.34 6.45
N LYS A 848 71.55 -4.81 7.04
CA LYS A 848 70.33 -5.60 7.30
C LYS A 848 69.79 -6.06 5.94
N VAL A 849 70.09 -7.30 5.54
CA VAL A 849 69.28 -7.99 4.53
C VAL A 849 67.90 -8.17 5.17
N LEU A 850 66.97 -7.29 4.83
CA LEU A 850 65.57 -7.40 5.27
C LEU A 850 65.09 -8.82 4.98
N ASP A 851 64.55 -9.50 5.97
CA ASP A 851 63.96 -10.81 5.74
C ASP A 851 62.67 -10.68 4.90
N SER A 852 62.06 -11.82 4.56
CA SER A 852 60.85 -11.84 3.73
C SER A 852 59.73 -10.98 4.33
N VAL A 853 59.56 -11.03 5.65
CA VAL A 853 58.58 -10.24 6.40
C VAL A 853 58.92 -8.75 6.37
N GLY A 854 60.18 -8.36 6.66
CA GLY A 854 60.62 -6.97 6.63
C GLY A 854 60.46 -6.30 5.26
N ARG A 855 60.62 -7.05 4.16
CA ARG A 855 60.29 -6.57 2.81
C ARG A 855 58.80 -6.37 2.61
N ARG A 856 57.96 -7.37 2.96
CA ARG A 856 56.49 -7.26 2.87
C ARG A 856 55.95 -6.02 3.61
N ILE A 857 56.49 -5.67 4.80
CA ILE A 857 56.09 -4.45 5.54
C ILE A 857 56.37 -3.17 4.74
N VAL A 858 57.54 -3.08 4.09
CA VAL A 858 57.93 -1.92 3.27
C VAL A 858 57.06 -1.83 2.00
N ASP A 859 56.83 -2.96 1.33
CA ASP A 859 56.00 -3.03 0.12
C ASP A 859 54.55 -2.60 0.43
N MET A 860 53.99 -3.09 1.53
CA MET A 860 52.64 -2.73 2.01
C MET A 860 52.52 -1.25 2.39
N ARG A 861 53.54 -0.65 3.03
CA ARG A 861 53.57 0.81 3.27
C ARG A 861 53.65 1.61 1.96
N SER A 862 54.34 1.07 0.94
CA SER A 862 54.41 1.65 -0.41
C SER A 862 53.06 1.57 -1.15
N GLU A 863 52.29 0.49 -0.97
CA GLU A 863 50.92 0.35 -1.50
C GLU A 863 49.93 1.28 -0.76
N LEU A 864 50.00 1.34 0.57
CA LEU A 864 49.15 2.18 1.41
C LEU A 864 49.34 3.69 1.13
N SER A 865 50.56 4.10 0.78
CA SER A 865 50.86 5.47 0.33
C SER A 865 50.13 5.84 -0.97
N LYS A 866 49.91 4.87 -1.87
CA LYS A 866 49.34 5.06 -3.22
C LYS A 866 47.82 4.99 -3.27
N LYS A 867 47.16 4.18 -2.42
CA LYS A 867 45.68 4.14 -2.36
C LYS A 867 45.14 5.37 -1.64
N GLU A 868 44.21 6.09 -2.26
CA GLU A 868 43.41 7.12 -1.59
C GLU A 868 42.44 6.45 -0.62
N LEU A 869 42.60 6.72 0.67
CA LEU A 869 41.86 6.08 1.75
C LEU A 869 41.48 7.13 2.79
N SER A 870 40.37 6.91 3.49
CA SER A 870 39.96 7.80 4.58
C SER A 870 41.03 7.84 5.68
N ALA A 871 41.18 8.99 6.33
CA ALA A 871 42.18 9.19 7.39
C ALA A 871 41.94 8.31 8.64
N GLY A 872 40.81 7.60 8.71
CA GLY A 872 40.56 6.52 9.64
C GLY A 872 41.08 5.17 9.14
N LYS A 873 40.69 4.75 7.91
CA LYS A 873 41.11 3.45 7.32
C LYS A 873 42.63 3.39 7.15
N ARG A 874 43.28 4.47 6.70
CA ARG A 874 44.76 4.56 6.62
C ARG A 874 45.43 4.38 7.98
N ARG A 875 44.98 5.08 9.03
CA ARG A 875 45.52 4.92 10.40
C ARG A 875 45.30 3.52 10.98
N ALA A 876 44.17 2.88 10.67
CA ALA A 876 43.89 1.51 11.09
C ALA A 876 44.91 0.53 10.46
N ILE A 877 45.20 0.68 9.17
CA ILE A 877 46.19 -0.16 8.47
C ILE A 877 47.63 0.16 8.95
N GLU A 878 47.96 1.43 9.20
CA GLU A 878 49.26 1.83 9.78
C GLU A 878 49.49 1.19 11.16
N ASN A 879 48.48 1.14 12.03
CA ASN A 879 48.55 0.45 13.32
C ASN A 879 48.80 -1.06 13.17
N VAL A 880 48.12 -1.72 12.22
CA VAL A 880 48.29 -3.15 11.94
C VAL A 880 49.69 -3.44 11.37
N LEU A 881 50.20 -2.59 10.49
CA LEU A 881 51.58 -2.70 9.98
C LEU A 881 52.64 -2.42 11.06
N GLY A 882 52.35 -1.53 12.02
CA GLY A 882 53.18 -1.34 13.22
C GLY A 882 53.23 -2.59 14.11
N LEU A 883 52.10 -3.27 14.31
CA LEU A 883 52.06 -4.56 15.02
C LEU A 883 52.89 -5.61 14.28
N ALA A 884 52.72 -5.76 12.96
CA ALA A 884 53.54 -6.67 12.15
C ALA A 884 55.05 -6.41 12.30
N GLU A 885 55.45 -5.13 12.35
CA GLU A 885 56.85 -4.73 12.58
C GLU A 885 57.35 -5.15 13.97
N THR A 886 56.60 -4.88 15.04
CA THR A 886 56.98 -5.33 16.40
C THR A 886 57.04 -6.85 16.55
N PHE A 887 56.19 -7.60 15.86
CA PHE A 887 56.26 -9.08 15.86
C PHE A 887 57.43 -9.60 15.02
N ASN A 888 57.84 -8.90 13.96
CA ASN A 888 59.04 -9.27 13.21
C ASN A 888 60.33 -8.95 13.99
N GLU A 889 60.41 -7.81 14.68
CA GLU A 889 61.56 -7.43 15.50
C GLU A 889 61.73 -8.33 16.74
N SER A 890 60.64 -8.85 17.30
CA SER A 890 60.67 -9.89 18.33
C SER A 890 60.83 -11.32 17.77
N GLY A 891 61.03 -11.48 16.46
CA GLY A 891 61.30 -12.76 15.80
C GLY A 891 60.10 -13.67 15.57
N ASN A 892 58.89 -13.26 15.96
CA ASN A 892 57.66 -14.03 15.74
C ASN A 892 57.11 -13.79 14.32
N LYS A 893 57.77 -14.43 13.35
CA LYS A 893 57.49 -14.25 11.91
C LYS A 893 56.12 -14.76 11.49
N GLU A 894 55.58 -15.77 12.16
CA GLU A 894 54.25 -16.31 11.88
C GLU A 894 53.18 -15.25 12.17
N ARG A 895 53.21 -14.71 13.39
CA ARG A 895 52.29 -13.64 13.82
C ARG A 895 52.50 -12.32 13.07
N ALA A 896 53.73 -12.02 12.68
CA ALA A 896 54.01 -10.88 11.79
C ALA A 896 53.40 -11.06 10.39
N ASN A 897 53.31 -12.28 9.87
CA ASN A 897 52.59 -12.54 8.61
C ASN A 897 51.06 -12.44 8.80
N GLU A 898 50.48 -12.93 9.91
CA GLU A 898 49.03 -12.73 10.19
C GLU A 898 48.63 -11.25 10.11
N PHE A 899 49.40 -10.35 10.74
CA PHE A 899 49.13 -8.91 10.69
C PHE A 899 49.40 -8.31 9.30
N LEU A 900 50.37 -8.83 8.52
CA LEU A 900 50.57 -8.41 7.12
C LEU A 900 49.40 -8.81 6.21
N ASP A 901 48.91 -10.04 6.34
CA ASP A 901 47.80 -10.54 5.54
C ASP A 901 46.50 -9.81 5.91
N ARG A 902 46.26 -9.55 7.20
CA ARG A 902 45.12 -8.72 7.65
C ARG A 902 45.22 -7.25 7.22
N ALA A 903 46.42 -6.68 7.19
CA ALA A 903 46.62 -5.34 6.61
C ALA A 903 46.35 -5.30 5.10
N ARG A 904 46.41 -6.46 4.41
CA ARG A 904 46.12 -6.58 2.97
C ARG A 904 44.63 -6.72 2.72
N GLU A 905 43.94 -7.53 3.51
CA GLU A 905 42.46 -7.57 3.54
C GLU A 905 41.88 -6.16 3.70
N MET A 906 42.33 -5.42 4.72
CA MET A 906 41.90 -4.03 4.97
C MET A 906 42.31 -3.02 3.88
N LEU A 907 43.30 -3.37 3.04
CA LEU A 907 43.73 -2.58 1.89
C LEU A 907 42.85 -2.84 0.66
N ASP A 908 42.34 -4.07 0.50
CA ASP A 908 41.62 -4.54 -0.70
C ASP A 908 40.09 -4.59 -0.51
N GLU A 909 39.59 -4.49 0.73
CA GLU A 909 38.20 -4.10 1.04
C GLU A 909 37.89 -2.71 0.47
N ASN A 910 37.34 -2.65 -0.74
CA ASN A 910 37.00 -1.42 -1.45
C ASN A 910 35.54 -0.98 -1.23
N GLU A 911 35.15 -0.88 0.04
CA GLU A 911 33.94 -0.19 0.57
C GLU A 911 34.23 0.42 1.96
#